data_AF-A0A6N8XEN8-F1
#
_entry.id   AF-A0A6N8XEN8-F1
#
_cell.length_a   1.000
_cell.length_b   1.000
_cell.length_c   1.000
_cell.angle_alpha   90.00
_cell.angle_beta   90.00
_cell.angle_gamma   90.00
#
_symmetry.space_group_name_H-M   'P 1'
#
loop_
_entity.id
_entity.type
_entity.pdbx_description
1 polymer ?
#
loop_
_entity_poly.entity_id
_entity_poly.type
_entity_poly.pdbx_seq_one_letter_code
_entity_poly.pdbx_strand_id
1 'polypeptide(L)'
;MAVTRKKLIEVALPLDAINAASRREKSIRHGHPSTLHLWWARRPLAAARAVIFAQMVDDPSSDPGRFPTKEAQERERERLFGILEELVKWENTSKRSVLEPARLEIQRSWERMCADNVDHPHAQELFRCDRLPAFHDPFAGGGALPLEAQRLGLEAHASDLNPVAVLINKAMIEIPPKFTGNPPCNPESRSATELVEREWGGAQGLAEDVRYYGKWMRDEARRRIGHLYPKIKVTPEMVRERPDLSSYEGRELTVIAWLWARTVRSPNPAFADVDVPLVSTWMLSTKKGKEAYVEPVIEGDSYRFGIRVGPPSDPTTVRRGTKSGGSHSPFVCLISGSPMPFEYVRTEARAGRMSSRLMAVVAQGDQARVYLPPTEREAALACTEAPWQPELQIAHWPGRTNVVEYGLTTFGDLFTPRQLVALTTLSDLLGEATNRIRRDAAAAGLPDDDRPLRDGGTGARAYAEAVAVYLGLSVSKLSDAQSTLCRWKSTMNQSIGTFGRQALPMVWDYSEANVFGGMAGDPMTSLNNMMRVVDRLPSGNSGRVRQSSAQDEIWCEAPVVSTDPPYYDNVGYADLSDYFYVWLRRSLRPVFPDLFATLAVPKAEELVATPYRHGTKDAAEEFFLDGMTKAFRRLSDQTHPTFPITIYYAFKQSERKGTAGIASTGWETFLEAVIGSGFSVTGTWPIRTELANRMISRGTNALASSIVLVCRRRRADAPLATRREFLTALRSELPQALHLLQSGNIAPVDLAQAAIGPGMAIYTRY
;
A
#
# COMPACT_ATOMS: atom_id res chain seq x y z
N MET A 1 -15.80 10.14 38.25
CA MET A 1 -15.62 9.39 36.99
C MET A 1 -16.35 10.15 35.89
N ALA A 2 -15.82 10.18 34.68
CA ALA A 2 -16.51 10.81 33.55
C ALA A 2 -17.86 10.12 33.27
N VAL A 3 -18.90 10.91 33.02
CA VAL A 3 -20.17 10.44 32.47
C VAL A 3 -19.93 10.03 31.02
N THR A 4 -20.35 8.82 30.65
CA THR A 4 -20.16 8.28 29.31
C THR A 4 -21.48 8.05 28.60
N ARG A 5 -21.56 8.44 27.34
CA ARG A 5 -22.65 8.06 26.42
C ARG A 5 -22.25 6.86 25.57
N LYS A 6 -23.21 5.97 25.31
CA LYS A 6 -23.03 4.92 24.31
C LYS A 6 -22.86 5.55 22.93
N LYS A 7 -21.86 5.09 22.18
CA LYS A 7 -21.61 5.54 20.82
C LYS A 7 -22.30 4.65 19.80
N LEU A 8 -22.57 5.18 18.61
CA LEU A 8 -23.24 4.43 17.54
C LEU A 8 -22.49 3.13 17.20
N ILE A 9 -21.14 3.19 17.23
CA ILE A 9 -20.25 2.04 17.01
C ILE A 9 -20.43 0.90 18.04
N GLU A 10 -21.05 1.15 19.19
CA GLU A 10 -21.29 0.13 20.22
C GLU A 10 -22.66 -0.55 20.08
N VAL A 11 -23.52 -0.05 19.19
CA VAL A 11 -24.92 -0.47 19.08
C VAL A 11 -25.24 -1.01 17.70
N ALA A 12 -24.97 -0.25 16.64
CA ALA A 12 -25.40 -0.61 15.30
C ALA A 12 -24.62 0.12 14.18
N LEU A 13 -24.47 -0.55 13.04
CA LEU A 13 -23.86 -0.01 11.81
C LEU A 13 -24.63 -0.48 10.56
N PRO A 14 -24.73 0.33 9.49
CA PRO A 14 -25.30 -0.10 8.21
C PRO A 14 -24.24 -0.91 7.42
N LEU A 15 -23.97 -2.13 7.88
CA LEU A 15 -22.91 -2.99 7.36
C LEU A 15 -23.01 -3.26 5.86
N ASP A 16 -24.22 -3.38 5.32
CA ASP A 16 -24.42 -3.63 3.89
C ASP A 16 -23.89 -2.49 3.03
N ALA A 17 -24.19 -1.24 3.38
CA ALA A 17 -23.68 -0.07 2.69
C ALA A 17 -22.16 0.06 2.83
N ILE A 18 -21.62 -0.14 4.04
CA ILE A 18 -20.18 -0.09 4.32
C ILE A 18 -19.44 -1.16 3.49
N ASN A 19 -19.96 -2.39 3.47
CA ASN A 19 -19.36 -3.52 2.76
C ASN A 19 -19.46 -3.37 1.24
N ALA A 20 -20.58 -2.84 0.73
CA ALA A 20 -20.73 -2.53 -0.69
C ALA A 20 -19.73 -1.48 -1.15
N ALA A 21 -19.61 -0.37 -0.40
CA ALA A 21 -18.64 0.69 -0.68
C ALA A 21 -17.19 0.19 -0.60
N SER A 22 -16.86 -0.58 0.45
CA SER A 22 -15.52 -1.15 0.66
C SER A 22 -15.10 -2.11 -0.46
N ARG A 23 -16.04 -2.89 -1.03
CA ARG A 23 -15.77 -3.73 -2.21
C ARG A 23 -15.54 -2.89 -3.46
N ARG A 24 -16.38 -1.87 -3.69
CA ARG A 24 -16.29 -0.97 -4.85
C ARG A 24 -14.96 -0.23 -4.88
N GLU A 25 -14.51 0.28 -3.74
CA GLU A 25 -13.27 1.06 -3.63
C GLU A 25 -12.02 0.31 -4.13
N LYS A 26 -11.98 -1.01 -4.01
CA LYS A 26 -10.80 -1.82 -4.39
C LYS A 26 -10.48 -1.83 -5.88
N SER A 27 -11.45 -1.50 -6.75
CA SER A 27 -11.21 -1.34 -8.19
C SER A 27 -10.86 0.11 -8.58
N ILE A 28 -11.01 1.05 -7.66
CA ILE A 28 -10.75 2.46 -7.89
C ILE A 28 -9.25 2.72 -7.81
N ARG A 29 -8.73 3.37 -8.85
CA ARG A 29 -7.33 3.80 -8.93
C ARG A 29 -7.20 5.31 -9.13
N HIS A 30 -8.23 5.96 -9.64
CA HIS A 30 -8.18 7.38 -9.95
C HIS A 30 -8.39 8.22 -8.68
N GLY A 31 -7.33 8.91 -8.23
CA GLY A 31 -7.35 9.77 -7.04
C GLY A 31 -7.43 9.01 -5.70
N HIS A 32 -7.25 7.69 -5.73
CA HIS A 32 -7.28 6.87 -4.52
C HIS A 32 -5.90 6.89 -3.83
N PRO A 33 -5.78 7.10 -2.50
CA PRO A 33 -4.49 7.18 -1.81
C PRO A 33 -3.52 6.00 -2.02
N SER A 34 -4.02 4.82 -2.37
CA SER A 34 -3.17 3.68 -2.76
C SER A 34 -2.32 3.94 -4.02
N THR A 35 -2.67 4.94 -4.84
CA THR A 35 -1.85 5.36 -5.98
C THR A 35 -0.81 6.42 -5.62
N LEU A 36 -0.81 6.98 -4.41
CA LEU A 36 0.26 7.87 -3.94
C LEU A 36 1.58 7.10 -3.80
N HIS A 37 1.57 6.00 -3.03
CA HIS A 37 2.72 5.11 -2.88
C HIS A 37 2.24 3.70 -2.47
N LEU A 38 2.98 2.65 -2.80
CA LEU A 38 2.64 1.31 -2.33
C LEU A 38 2.74 1.25 -0.81
N TRP A 39 1.75 0.66 -0.17
CA TRP A 39 1.80 0.18 1.22
C TRP A 39 0.96 -1.09 1.30
N TRP A 40 1.47 -2.12 1.97
CA TRP A 40 0.79 -3.40 2.09
C TRP A 40 -0.36 -3.29 3.10
N ALA A 41 -1.51 -3.90 2.81
CA ALA A 41 -2.67 -3.96 3.74
C ALA A 41 -3.34 -2.64 4.15
N ARG A 42 -3.52 -1.68 3.21
CA ARG A 42 -4.36 -0.48 3.47
C ARG A 42 -5.83 -0.86 3.70
N ARG A 43 -6.45 -0.34 4.76
CA ARG A 43 -7.90 -0.46 4.99
C ARG A 43 -8.71 0.31 3.93
N PRO A 44 -9.92 -0.16 3.59
CA PRO A 44 -10.85 0.64 2.81
C PRO A 44 -11.20 1.94 3.53
N LEU A 45 -11.14 3.07 2.82
CA LEU A 45 -11.45 4.39 3.34
C LEU A 45 -12.92 4.52 3.73
N ALA A 46 -13.81 3.87 2.98
CA ALA A 46 -15.22 3.76 3.36
C ALA A 46 -15.41 3.18 4.77
N ALA A 47 -14.70 2.10 5.09
CA ALA A 47 -14.76 1.48 6.42
C ALA A 47 -14.12 2.35 7.51
N ALA A 48 -12.95 2.94 7.24
CA ALA A 48 -12.28 3.87 8.15
C ALA A 48 -13.20 5.03 8.53
N ARG A 49 -13.81 5.70 7.53
CA ARG A 49 -14.72 6.82 7.72
C ARG A 49 -15.97 6.43 8.51
N ALA A 50 -16.58 5.29 8.19
CA ALA A 50 -17.77 4.81 8.90
C ALA A 50 -17.50 4.54 10.38
N VAL A 51 -16.39 3.86 10.67
CA VAL A 51 -15.99 3.51 12.05
C VAL A 51 -15.69 4.76 12.85
N ILE A 52 -14.91 5.70 12.32
CA ILE A 52 -14.57 6.94 13.02
C ILE A 52 -15.82 7.80 13.26
N PHE A 53 -16.70 7.94 12.26
CA PHE A 53 -17.96 8.67 12.44
C PHE A 53 -18.82 8.04 13.55
N ALA A 54 -19.03 6.71 13.50
CA ALA A 54 -19.82 6.01 14.51
C ALA A 54 -19.17 5.97 15.90
N GLN A 55 -17.84 6.09 15.98
CA GLN A 55 -17.08 6.21 17.23
C GLN A 55 -17.30 7.58 17.88
N MET A 56 -17.45 8.63 17.08
CA MET A 56 -17.64 10.00 17.58
C MET A 56 -19.11 10.30 17.94
N VAL A 57 -20.07 9.76 17.18
CA VAL A 57 -21.50 10.06 17.31
C VAL A 57 -22.18 9.22 18.40
N ASP A 58 -23.00 9.86 19.22
CA ASP A 58 -23.79 9.19 20.26
C ASP A 58 -24.89 8.32 19.65
N ASP A 59 -25.14 7.14 20.22
CA ASP A 59 -26.36 6.38 19.91
C ASP A 59 -27.55 7.03 20.65
N PRO A 60 -28.74 7.15 20.01
CA PRO A 60 -29.91 7.76 20.64
C PRO A 60 -30.38 7.06 21.92
N SER A 61 -30.05 5.79 22.15
CA SER A 61 -30.34 5.11 23.43
C SER A 61 -29.59 5.70 24.63
N SER A 62 -28.54 6.50 24.39
CA SER A 62 -27.82 7.24 25.42
C SER A 62 -28.49 8.55 25.86
N ASP A 63 -29.59 8.95 25.20
CA ASP A 63 -30.35 10.15 25.54
C ASP A 63 -31.86 9.85 25.63
N PRO A 64 -32.31 9.14 26.68
CA PRO A 64 -33.74 8.84 26.86
C PRO A 64 -34.62 10.09 27.02
N GLY A 65 -34.04 11.22 27.42
CA GLY A 65 -34.77 12.50 27.52
C GLY A 65 -35.21 13.02 26.15
N ARG A 66 -34.35 12.91 25.14
CA ARG A 66 -34.66 13.27 23.75
C ARG A 66 -35.32 12.14 22.96
N PHE A 67 -34.98 10.89 23.26
CA PHE A 67 -35.47 9.69 22.55
C PHE A 67 -36.06 8.67 23.55
N PRO A 68 -37.25 8.95 24.10
CA PRO A 68 -37.81 8.18 25.21
C PRO A 68 -38.31 6.78 24.83
N THR A 69 -38.64 6.53 23.56
CA THR A 69 -39.16 5.23 23.09
C THR A 69 -38.18 4.54 22.15
N LYS A 70 -38.29 3.21 22.04
CA LYS A 70 -37.47 2.42 21.09
C LYS A 70 -37.69 2.88 19.64
N GLU A 71 -38.91 3.24 19.27
CA GLU A 71 -39.25 3.74 17.95
C GLU A 71 -38.63 5.11 17.68
N ALA A 72 -38.56 5.98 18.68
CA ALA A 72 -37.85 7.27 18.56
C ALA A 72 -36.34 7.08 18.41
N GLN A 73 -35.76 6.13 19.14
CA GLN A 73 -34.35 5.75 19.01
C GLN A 73 -34.05 5.16 17.63
N GLU A 74 -34.92 4.29 17.11
CA GLU A 74 -34.74 3.71 15.78
C GLU A 74 -34.82 4.77 14.67
N ARG A 75 -35.82 5.66 14.71
CA ARG A 75 -35.94 6.75 13.71
C ARG A 75 -34.72 7.66 13.69
N GLU A 76 -34.17 7.99 14.86
CA GLU A 76 -32.95 8.80 14.91
C GLU A 76 -31.74 8.01 14.39
N ARG A 77 -31.66 6.71 14.70
CA ARG A 77 -30.60 5.84 14.17
C ARG A 77 -30.67 5.75 12.65
N GLU A 78 -31.86 5.62 12.06
CA GLU A 78 -32.07 5.64 10.61
C GLU A 78 -31.59 6.97 9.98
N ARG A 79 -31.83 8.12 10.64
CA ARG A 79 -31.29 9.42 10.20
C ARG A 79 -29.75 9.42 10.22
N LEU A 80 -29.14 8.91 11.29
CA LEU A 80 -27.68 8.80 11.41
C LEU A 80 -27.11 7.84 10.35
N PHE A 81 -27.80 6.75 10.05
CA PHE A 81 -27.43 5.82 8.98
C PHE A 81 -27.52 6.49 7.61
N GLY A 82 -28.52 7.33 7.34
CA GLY A 82 -28.59 8.11 6.11
C GLY A 82 -27.35 9.00 5.88
N ILE A 83 -26.84 9.63 6.94
CA ILE A 83 -25.57 10.39 6.88
C ILE A 83 -24.40 9.44 6.56
N LEU A 84 -24.30 8.32 7.28
CA LEU A 84 -23.22 7.34 7.12
C LEU A 84 -23.20 6.72 5.71
N GLU A 85 -24.36 6.38 5.16
CA GLU A 85 -24.52 5.80 3.82
C GLU A 85 -24.06 6.75 2.71
N GLU A 86 -24.31 8.06 2.85
CA GLU A 86 -23.74 9.06 1.95
C GLU A 86 -22.24 9.23 2.16
N LEU A 87 -21.76 9.19 3.42
CA LEU A 87 -20.35 9.32 3.74
C LEU A 87 -19.51 8.22 3.10
N VAL A 88 -19.97 6.96 3.09
CA VAL A 88 -19.13 5.82 2.62
C VAL A 88 -18.94 5.78 1.10
N LYS A 89 -19.74 6.51 0.32
CA LYS A 89 -19.64 6.53 -1.14
C LYS A 89 -18.36 7.26 -1.60
N TRP A 90 -17.60 6.61 -2.49
CA TRP A 90 -16.33 7.16 -3.02
C TRP A 90 -16.48 8.55 -3.66
N GLU A 91 -17.60 8.78 -4.36
CA GLU A 91 -17.91 10.04 -5.04
C GLU A 91 -18.10 11.21 -4.07
N ASN A 92 -18.39 10.92 -2.80
CA ASN A 92 -18.72 11.91 -1.78
C ASN A 92 -17.53 12.28 -0.89
N THR A 93 -16.38 11.61 -1.05
CA THR A 93 -15.19 11.72 -0.17
C THR A 93 -14.56 13.11 -0.05
N SER A 94 -14.90 14.02 -0.95
CA SER A 94 -14.42 15.42 -0.96
C SER A 94 -15.57 16.45 -1.05
N LYS A 95 -16.84 16.00 -1.00
CA LYS A 95 -18.00 16.89 -1.13
C LYS A 95 -18.32 17.53 0.22
N ARG A 96 -18.19 18.86 0.30
CA ARG A 96 -18.58 19.62 1.50
C ARG A 96 -20.04 19.39 1.90
N SER A 97 -20.97 19.30 0.94
CA SER A 97 -22.39 19.03 1.22
C SER A 97 -22.66 17.70 1.93
N VAL A 98 -21.71 16.76 1.92
CA VAL A 98 -21.81 15.48 2.64
C VAL A 98 -20.96 15.48 3.93
N LEU A 99 -19.78 16.10 3.89
CA LEU A 99 -18.88 16.16 5.05
C LEU A 99 -19.38 17.10 6.15
N GLU A 100 -19.98 18.25 5.81
CA GLU A 100 -20.45 19.23 6.80
C GLU A 100 -21.58 18.70 7.69
N PRO A 101 -22.64 18.04 7.18
CA PRO A 101 -23.65 17.41 8.05
C PRO A 101 -23.05 16.40 9.03
N ALA A 102 -22.03 15.64 8.61
CA ALA A 102 -21.35 14.67 9.47
C ALA A 102 -20.51 15.35 10.56
N ARG A 103 -19.74 16.38 10.20
CA ARG A 103 -18.96 17.22 11.14
C ARG A 103 -19.86 17.86 12.17
N LEU A 104 -21.01 18.38 11.75
CA LEU A 104 -22.00 18.97 12.65
C LEU A 104 -22.56 17.95 13.64
N GLU A 105 -22.84 16.72 13.22
CA GLU A 105 -23.32 15.68 14.13
C GLU A 105 -22.25 15.23 15.14
N ILE A 106 -20.98 15.16 14.70
CA ILE A 106 -19.83 14.92 15.58
C ILE A 106 -19.74 16.04 16.63
N GLN A 107 -19.81 17.30 16.20
CA GLN A 107 -19.76 18.47 17.08
C GLN A 107 -20.91 18.46 18.10
N ARG A 108 -22.15 18.19 17.66
CA ARG A 108 -23.31 18.08 18.56
C ARG A 108 -23.18 16.96 19.59
N SER A 109 -22.58 15.84 19.20
CA SER A 109 -22.30 14.74 20.13
C SER A 109 -21.22 15.12 21.13
N TRP A 110 -20.23 15.89 20.71
CA TRP A 110 -19.19 16.40 21.59
C TRP A 110 -19.71 17.44 22.59
N GLU A 111 -20.51 18.40 22.15
CA GLU A 111 -21.12 19.42 23.01
C GLU A 111 -21.96 18.79 24.14
N ARG A 112 -22.73 17.73 23.84
CA ARG A 112 -23.47 16.97 24.86
C ARG A 112 -22.54 16.28 25.85
N MET A 113 -21.47 15.64 25.36
CA MET A 113 -20.48 14.99 26.23
C MET A 113 -19.83 15.99 27.19
N CYS A 114 -19.49 17.18 26.70
CA CYS A 114 -18.95 18.24 27.54
C CYS A 114 -19.96 18.75 28.57
N ALA A 115 -21.22 18.94 28.16
CA ALA A 115 -22.29 19.36 29.07
C ALA A 115 -22.51 18.36 30.23
N ASP A 116 -22.48 17.06 29.94
CA ASP A 116 -22.61 16.00 30.95
C ASP A 116 -21.42 15.95 31.94
N ASN A 117 -20.28 16.52 31.56
CA ASN A 117 -19.02 16.43 32.30
C ASN A 117 -18.50 17.80 32.77
N VAL A 118 -19.38 18.81 32.86
CA VAL A 118 -19.01 20.16 33.30
C VAL A 118 -18.38 20.17 34.69
N ASP A 119 -18.85 19.30 35.59
CA ASP A 119 -18.35 19.17 36.97
C ASP A 119 -17.16 18.19 37.10
N HIS A 120 -16.61 17.69 35.98
CA HIS A 120 -15.47 16.78 36.02
C HIS A 120 -14.21 17.51 36.51
N PRO A 121 -13.39 16.93 37.42
CA PRO A 121 -12.18 17.59 37.95
C PRO A 121 -11.19 18.05 36.88
N HIS A 122 -11.16 17.36 35.74
CA HIS A 122 -10.33 17.66 34.57
C HIS A 122 -11.15 18.22 33.39
N ALA A 123 -12.27 18.90 33.63
CA ALA A 123 -13.15 19.41 32.58
C ALA A 123 -12.44 20.33 31.57
N GLN A 124 -11.55 21.19 32.07
CA GLN A 124 -10.81 22.15 31.23
C GLN A 124 -9.79 21.48 30.29
N GLU A 125 -9.31 20.29 30.65
CA GLU A 125 -8.33 19.51 29.89
C GLU A 125 -9.04 18.57 28.91
N LEU A 126 -9.99 17.78 29.43
CA LEU A 126 -10.62 16.68 28.69
C LEU A 126 -11.89 17.09 27.92
N PHE A 127 -12.64 18.10 28.37
CA PHE A 127 -14.01 18.38 27.88
C PHE A 127 -14.17 19.80 27.33
N ARG A 128 -13.26 20.21 26.44
CA ARG A 128 -13.30 21.52 25.76
C ARG A 128 -14.34 21.56 24.64
N CYS A 129 -15.47 22.23 24.84
CA CYS A 129 -16.57 22.29 23.84
C CYS A 129 -16.16 22.95 22.51
N ASP A 130 -15.21 23.88 22.54
CA ASP A 130 -14.72 24.65 21.39
C ASP A 130 -13.73 23.86 20.51
N ARG A 131 -13.27 22.70 20.98
CA ARG A 131 -12.30 21.87 20.28
C ARG A 131 -12.60 20.39 20.44
N LEU A 132 -12.82 19.70 19.31
CA LEU A 132 -12.92 18.25 19.29
C LEU A 132 -11.64 17.60 19.85
N PRO A 133 -11.75 16.44 20.54
CA PRO A 133 -10.57 15.67 20.91
C PRO A 133 -9.81 15.26 19.64
N ALA A 134 -8.48 15.27 19.74
CA ALA A 134 -7.64 14.86 18.63
C ALA A 134 -7.78 13.36 18.35
N PHE A 135 -7.47 12.96 17.13
CA PHE A 135 -7.44 11.57 16.69
C PHE A 135 -6.00 11.05 16.68
N HIS A 136 -5.75 9.82 17.10
CA HIS A 136 -4.44 9.17 16.94
C HIS A 136 -4.54 7.74 16.42
N ASP A 137 -3.70 7.43 15.43
CA ASP A 137 -3.42 6.05 14.99
C ASP A 137 -1.93 5.74 15.22
N PRO A 138 -1.57 4.87 16.19
CA PRO A 138 -0.19 4.50 16.47
C PRO A 138 0.40 3.44 15.53
N PHE A 139 -0.41 2.85 14.65
CA PHE A 139 -0.02 1.89 13.62
C PHE A 139 -0.48 2.38 12.24
N ALA A 140 -0.17 3.64 11.94
CA ALA A 140 -0.80 4.38 10.84
C ALA A 140 -0.59 3.74 9.47
N GLY A 141 0.53 3.04 9.25
CA GLY A 141 0.84 2.34 8.01
C GLY A 141 0.60 3.19 6.77
N GLY A 142 -0.41 2.82 5.97
CA GLY A 142 -0.74 3.52 4.72
C GLY A 142 -1.63 4.76 4.88
N GLY A 143 -1.97 5.15 6.11
CA GLY A 143 -2.60 6.41 6.47
C GLY A 143 -4.11 6.52 6.21
N ALA A 144 -4.83 5.39 6.14
CA ALA A 144 -6.27 5.40 5.88
C ALA A 144 -7.07 6.04 7.02
N LEU A 145 -6.82 5.61 8.26
CA LEU A 145 -7.53 6.09 9.45
C LEU A 145 -7.26 7.58 9.74
N PRO A 146 -6.00 8.06 9.82
CA PRO A 146 -5.74 9.48 10.05
C PRO A 146 -6.26 10.39 8.93
N LEU A 147 -6.23 9.95 7.65
CA LEU A 147 -6.82 10.71 6.55
C LEU A 147 -8.33 10.90 6.72
N GLU A 148 -9.05 9.83 7.09
CA GLU A 148 -10.51 9.91 7.24
C GLU A 148 -10.91 10.67 8.50
N ALA A 149 -10.13 10.59 9.59
CA ALA A 149 -10.29 11.46 10.75
C ALA A 149 -10.19 12.95 10.37
N GLN A 150 -9.18 13.32 9.58
CA GLN A 150 -9.00 14.69 9.11
C GLN A 150 -10.15 15.14 8.20
N ARG A 151 -10.67 14.26 7.34
CA ARG A 151 -11.88 14.53 6.53
C ARG A 151 -13.11 14.77 7.39
N LEU A 152 -13.26 14.05 8.49
CA LEU A 152 -14.36 14.20 9.45
C LEU A 152 -14.21 15.40 10.40
N GLY A 153 -13.15 16.21 10.25
CA GLY A 153 -12.99 17.43 11.04
C GLY A 153 -12.24 17.25 12.35
N LEU A 154 -11.51 16.15 12.54
CA LEU A 154 -10.61 15.94 13.68
C LEU A 154 -9.20 16.47 13.36
N GLU A 155 -8.45 16.87 14.39
CA GLU A 155 -6.98 17.02 14.28
C GLU A 155 -6.37 15.62 14.26
N ALA A 156 -5.68 15.27 13.18
CA ALA A 156 -5.22 13.90 12.95
C ALA A 156 -3.74 13.72 13.32
N HIS A 157 -3.47 12.87 14.30
CA HIS A 157 -2.14 12.44 14.68
C HIS A 157 -1.89 11.02 14.18
N ALA A 158 -0.68 10.75 13.71
CA ALA A 158 -0.28 9.43 13.25
C ALA A 158 1.15 9.10 13.69
N SER A 159 1.38 7.86 14.13
CA SER A 159 2.74 7.29 14.23
C SER A 159 2.85 6.00 13.45
N ASP A 160 4.09 5.74 13.05
CA ASP A 160 4.52 4.41 12.67
C ASP A 160 6.01 4.27 12.99
N LEU A 161 6.45 3.05 13.28
CA LEU A 161 7.89 2.76 13.42
C LEU A 161 8.60 2.88 12.06
N ASN A 162 7.88 2.57 10.98
CA ASN A 162 8.41 2.49 9.64
C ASN A 162 8.49 3.88 8.97
N PRO A 163 9.68 4.34 8.59
CA PRO A 163 9.87 5.66 8.02
C PRO A 163 9.16 5.85 6.66
N VAL A 164 8.92 4.77 5.91
CA VAL A 164 8.16 4.83 4.65
C VAL A 164 6.67 5.10 4.94
N ALA A 165 6.09 4.45 5.95
CA ALA A 165 4.72 4.75 6.40
C ALA A 165 4.59 6.19 6.91
N VAL A 166 5.55 6.63 7.72
CA VAL A 166 5.60 8.01 8.25
C VAL A 166 5.64 9.01 7.08
N LEU A 167 6.50 8.82 6.08
CA LEU A 167 6.57 9.73 4.94
C LEU A 167 5.26 9.76 4.13
N ILE A 168 4.61 8.60 3.92
CA ILE A 168 3.30 8.51 3.26
C ILE A 168 2.25 9.32 4.03
N ASN A 169 2.20 9.16 5.36
CA ASN A 169 1.28 9.91 6.20
C ASN A 169 1.58 11.42 6.18
N LYS A 170 2.85 11.82 6.21
CA LYS A 170 3.24 13.23 6.08
C LYS A 170 2.71 13.84 4.79
N ALA A 171 2.90 13.14 3.68
CA ALA A 171 2.40 13.53 2.36
C ALA A 171 0.87 13.56 2.24
N MET A 172 0.15 12.85 3.12
CA MET A 172 -1.32 12.77 3.07
C MET A 172 -2.01 13.75 4.01
N ILE A 173 -1.51 13.94 5.23
CA ILE A 173 -2.24 14.67 6.29
C ILE A 173 -1.46 15.86 6.88
N GLU A 174 -0.13 15.92 6.75
CA GLU A 174 0.69 16.97 7.39
C GLU A 174 1.12 18.07 6.40
N ILE A 175 1.51 17.69 5.18
CA ILE A 175 2.00 18.62 4.15
C ILE A 175 0.86 19.42 3.49
N PRO A 176 -0.23 18.79 3.00
CA PRO A 176 -1.27 19.53 2.26
C PRO A 176 -1.88 20.72 3.01
N PRO A 177 -2.24 20.61 4.32
CA PRO A 177 -2.82 21.73 5.05
C PRO A 177 -1.91 22.97 5.18
N LYS A 178 -0.59 22.81 5.07
CA LYS A 178 0.38 23.92 5.18
C LYS A 178 0.37 24.85 3.97
N PHE A 179 -0.06 24.35 2.82
CA PHE A 179 -0.01 25.04 1.53
C PHE A 179 -1.39 25.15 0.88
N THR A 180 -2.44 25.06 1.69
CA THR A 180 -3.82 25.20 1.26
C THR A 180 -4.05 26.57 0.63
N GLY A 181 -4.60 26.59 -0.58
CA GLY A 181 -4.93 27.84 -1.27
C GLY A 181 -3.75 28.50 -1.97
N ASN A 182 -2.53 27.98 -1.81
CA ASN A 182 -1.37 28.58 -2.46
C ASN A 182 -1.40 28.32 -3.97
N PRO A 183 -1.25 29.36 -4.81
CA PRO A 183 -1.03 29.18 -6.24
C PRO A 183 0.34 28.54 -6.50
N PRO A 184 0.50 27.76 -7.59
CA PRO A 184 1.77 27.14 -7.94
C PRO A 184 2.86 28.20 -8.17
N CYS A 185 4.10 27.92 -7.80
CA CYS A 185 5.24 28.83 -7.99
C CYS A 185 5.91 28.72 -9.36
N ASN A 186 5.61 27.68 -10.15
CA ASN A 186 6.32 27.47 -11.41
C ASN A 186 6.13 28.63 -12.42
N PRO A 187 7.18 28.96 -13.20
CA PRO A 187 7.14 30.08 -14.14
C PRO A 187 6.01 30.01 -15.19
N GLU A 188 5.68 28.80 -15.67
CA GLU A 188 4.64 28.60 -16.69
C GLU A 188 3.27 29.05 -16.15
N SER A 189 2.90 28.58 -14.97
CA SER A 189 1.64 28.95 -14.30
C SER A 189 1.59 30.42 -13.88
N ARG A 190 2.74 31.04 -13.61
CA ARG A 190 2.83 32.47 -13.24
C ARG A 190 2.80 33.42 -14.44
N SER A 191 3.09 32.92 -15.63
CA SER A 191 3.08 33.71 -16.86
C SER A 191 1.76 33.66 -17.63
N ALA A 192 0.95 32.62 -17.42
CA ALA A 192 -0.31 32.43 -18.12
C ALA A 192 -1.47 33.14 -17.41
N THR A 193 -2.06 34.17 -18.04
CA THR A 193 -3.15 34.98 -17.47
C THR A 193 -4.29 34.13 -16.90
N GLU A 194 -4.74 33.10 -17.62
CA GLU A 194 -5.83 32.20 -17.19
C GLU A 194 -5.50 31.40 -15.91
N LEU A 195 -4.22 31.05 -15.69
CA LEU A 195 -3.79 30.29 -14.51
C LEU A 195 -3.51 31.19 -13.31
N VAL A 196 -3.17 32.46 -13.56
CA VAL A 196 -3.00 33.49 -12.53
C VAL A 196 -4.35 33.90 -11.94
N GLU A 197 -5.39 34.02 -12.77
CA GLU A 197 -6.75 34.37 -12.35
C GLU A 197 -7.52 33.20 -11.71
N ARG A 198 -7.00 31.97 -11.86
CA ARG A 198 -7.63 30.76 -11.32
C ARG A 198 -7.52 30.69 -9.80
N GLU A 199 -8.64 30.39 -9.14
CA GLU A 199 -8.63 29.99 -7.72
C GLU A 199 -8.08 28.56 -7.54
N TRP A 200 -7.10 28.41 -6.65
CA TRP A 200 -6.46 27.14 -6.34
C TRP A 200 -7.04 26.54 -5.06
N GLY A 201 -7.97 25.59 -5.19
CA GLY A 201 -8.60 24.95 -4.04
C GLY A 201 -7.69 23.92 -3.38
N GLY A 202 -7.60 23.93 -2.04
CA GLY A 202 -6.85 22.92 -1.29
C GLY A 202 -5.37 22.89 -1.67
N ALA A 203 -4.82 21.70 -1.93
CA ALA A 203 -3.41 21.50 -2.32
C ALA A 203 -3.19 21.46 -3.85
N GLN A 204 -4.10 22.03 -4.64
CA GLN A 204 -3.99 21.98 -6.11
C GLN A 204 -2.76 22.70 -6.67
N GLY A 205 -2.35 23.85 -6.09
CA GLY A 205 -1.14 24.54 -6.54
C GLY A 205 0.13 23.74 -6.27
N LEU A 206 0.21 23.10 -5.10
CA LEU A 206 1.27 22.15 -4.78
C LEU A 206 1.31 20.98 -5.77
N ALA A 207 0.16 20.39 -6.08
CA ALA A 207 0.05 19.30 -7.04
C ALA A 207 0.52 19.71 -8.45
N GLU A 208 0.23 20.96 -8.85
CA GLU A 208 0.63 21.49 -10.14
C GLU A 208 2.14 21.70 -10.24
N ASP A 209 2.77 22.24 -9.20
CA ASP A 209 4.24 22.34 -9.17
C ASP A 209 4.90 20.97 -9.23
N VAL A 210 4.39 19.97 -8.51
CA VAL A 210 4.93 18.61 -8.62
C VAL A 210 4.83 18.07 -10.06
N ARG A 211 3.75 18.35 -10.79
CA ARG A 211 3.64 17.99 -12.23
C ARG A 211 4.69 18.72 -13.07
N TYR A 212 4.83 20.02 -12.87
CA TYR A 212 5.76 20.86 -13.64
C TYR A 212 7.22 20.44 -13.41
N TYR A 213 7.66 20.39 -12.15
CA TYR A 213 9.04 20.02 -11.82
C TYR A 213 9.33 18.54 -12.08
N GLY A 214 8.32 17.67 -11.97
CA GLY A 214 8.43 16.27 -12.38
C GLY A 214 8.66 16.11 -13.88
N LYS A 215 7.96 16.91 -14.71
CA LYS A 215 8.20 16.98 -16.16
C LYS A 215 9.61 17.47 -16.45
N TRP A 216 10.04 18.54 -15.78
CA TRP A 216 11.41 19.04 -15.91
C TRP A 216 12.45 17.97 -15.57
N MET A 217 12.30 17.27 -14.44
CA MET A 217 13.20 16.18 -14.04
C MET A 217 13.26 15.08 -15.10
N ARG A 218 12.11 14.67 -15.65
CA ARG A 218 12.06 13.66 -16.71
C ARG A 218 12.75 14.12 -17.99
N ASP A 219 12.51 15.36 -18.42
CA ASP A 219 13.08 15.89 -19.65
C ASP A 219 14.60 16.09 -19.52
N GLU A 220 15.06 16.53 -18.35
CA GLU A 220 16.50 16.62 -18.03
C GLU A 220 17.15 15.23 -17.92
N ALA A 221 16.48 14.25 -17.31
CA ALA A 221 16.95 12.86 -17.33
C ALA A 221 17.06 12.33 -18.77
N ARG A 222 16.07 12.61 -19.63
CA ARG A 222 16.12 12.24 -21.05
C ARG A 222 17.30 12.88 -21.76
N ARG A 223 17.65 14.13 -21.44
CA ARG A 223 18.84 14.78 -21.98
C ARG A 223 20.13 14.06 -21.58
N ARG A 224 20.24 13.62 -20.32
CA ARG A 224 21.44 12.94 -19.78
C ARG A 224 21.58 11.50 -20.26
N ILE A 225 20.50 10.71 -20.21
CA ILE A 225 20.54 9.25 -20.38
C ILE A 225 19.62 8.72 -21.49
N GLY A 226 18.94 9.59 -22.25
CA GLY A 226 17.99 9.18 -23.29
C GLY A 226 18.64 8.40 -24.45
N HIS A 227 19.95 8.54 -24.65
CA HIS A 227 20.71 7.75 -25.63
C HIS A 227 20.73 6.24 -25.32
N LEU A 228 20.46 5.85 -24.06
CA LEU A 228 20.30 4.44 -23.63
C LEU A 228 18.92 3.85 -23.96
N TYR A 229 18.00 4.67 -24.46
CA TYR A 229 16.61 4.32 -24.79
C TYR A 229 16.28 4.71 -26.24
N PRO A 230 17.00 4.16 -27.23
CA PRO A 230 16.80 4.51 -28.63
C PRO A 230 15.40 4.12 -29.12
N LYS A 231 14.95 4.82 -30.17
CA LYS A 231 13.85 4.34 -31.00
C LYS A 231 14.36 3.25 -31.94
N ILE A 232 13.44 2.44 -32.45
CA ILE A 232 13.76 1.41 -33.45
C ILE A 232 13.18 1.79 -34.81
N LYS A 233 14.04 1.84 -35.82
CA LYS A 233 13.63 2.10 -37.21
C LYS A 233 13.17 0.80 -37.85
N VAL A 234 11.98 0.79 -38.45
CA VAL A 234 11.50 -0.36 -39.21
C VAL A 234 12.12 -0.30 -40.61
N THR A 235 12.97 -1.28 -40.95
CA THR A 235 13.70 -1.31 -42.22
C THR A 235 12.94 -2.10 -43.29
N PRO A 236 13.24 -1.90 -44.59
CA PRO A 236 12.68 -2.71 -45.67
C PRO A 236 12.92 -4.21 -45.50
N GLU A 237 14.07 -4.61 -44.96
CA GLU A 237 14.40 -6.00 -44.65
C GLU A 237 13.45 -6.59 -43.61
N MET A 238 13.16 -5.83 -42.54
CA MET A 238 12.19 -6.25 -41.53
C MET A 238 10.80 -6.43 -42.12
N VAL A 239 10.38 -5.54 -43.03
CA VAL A 239 9.07 -5.64 -43.70
C VAL A 239 9.02 -6.86 -44.63
N ARG A 240 10.12 -7.19 -45.32
CA ARG A 240 10.21 -8.37 -46.17
C ARG A 240 9.99 -9.67 -45.38
N GLU A 241 10.53 -9.75 -44.17
CA GLU A 241 10.35 -10.90 -43.27
C GLU A 241 9.01 -10.87 -42.50
N ARG A 242 8.52 -9.67 -42.20
CA ARG A 242 7.30 -9.41 -41.43
C ARG A 242 6.41 -8.39 -42.16
N PRO A 243 5.61 -8.82 -43.16
CA PRO A 243 4.76 -7.94 -43.96
C PRO A 243 3.73 -7.13 -43.15
N ASP A 244 3.40 -7.57 -41.93
CA ASP A 244 2.56 -6.82 -40.98
C ASP A 244 3.19 -5.48 -40.54
N LEU A 245 4.49 -5.29 -40.75
CA LEU A 245 5.22 -4.06 -40.47
C LEU A 245 5.19 -3.02 -41.60
N SER A 246 4.60 -3.34 -42.76
CA SER A 246 4.59 -2.46 -43.96
C SER A 246 4.13 -1.02 -43.67
N SER A 247 3.08 -0.84 -42.86
CA SER A 247 2.59 0.48 -42.43
C SER A 247 3.59 1.32 -41.59
N TYR A 248 4.69 0.69 -41.15
CA TYR A 248 5.73 1.32 -40.36
C TYR A 248 7.05 1.49 -41.11
N GLU A 249 7.17 1.05 -42.37
CA GLU A 249 8.42 1.11 -43.12
C GLU A 249 9.04 2.52 -43.11
N GLY A 250 10.33 2.60 -42.74
CA GLY A 250 11.07 3.86 -42.63
C GLY A 250 10.77 4.68 -41.37
N ARG A 251 9.72 4.37 -40.60
CA ARG A 251 9.37 5.08 -39.36
C ARG A 251 10.23 4.63 -38.19
N GLU A 252 10.50 5.56 -37.28
CA GLU A 252 11.09 5.27 -35.97
C GLU A 252 10.01 5.09 -34.91
N LEU A 253 9.94 3.90 -34.33
CA LEU A 253 8.97 3.55 -33.30
C LEU A 253 9.59 3.70 -31.91
N THR A 254 8.82 4.26 -30.98
CA THR A 254 9.23 4.33 -29.57
C THR A 254 9.19 2.94 -28.95
N VAL A 255 10.33 2.46 -28.47
CA VAL A 255 10.40 1.24 -27.66
C VAL A 255 9.76 1.51 -26.31
N ILE A 256 8.85 0.65 -25.86
CA ILE A 256 8.16 0.79 -24.57
C ILE A 256 8.62 -0.23 -23.54
N ALA A 257 9.16 -1.37 -23.98
CA ALA A 257 9.71 -2.40 -23.09
C ALA A 257 10.69 -3.32 -23.81
N TRP A 258 11.63 -3.87 -23.05
CA TRP A 258 12.53 -4.96 -23.42
C TRP A 258 12.16 -6.18 -22.58
N LEU A 259 12.02 -7.34 -23.22
CA LEU A 259 11.67 -8.59 -22.55
C LEU A 259 12.88 -9.51 -22.50
N TRP A 260 13.24 -9.95 -21.31
CA TRP A 260 14.46 -10.67 -21.03
C TRP A 260 14.16 -12.03 -20.42
N ALA A 261 14.98 -13.04 -20.73
CA ALA A 261 15.05 -14.31 -20.01
C ALA A 261 16.29 -14.33 -19.14
N ARG A 262 16.19 -14.76 -17.89
CA ARG A 262 17.36 -15.21 -17.15
C ARG A 262 17.88 -16.51 -17.75
N THR A 263 19.18 -16.73 -17.70
CA THR A 263 19.83 -17.93 -18.25
C THR A 263 20.67 -18.65 -17.19
N VAL A 264 20.87 -19.95 -17.35
CA VAL A 264 21.84 -20.76 -16.59
C VAL A 264 22.55 -21.72 -17.55
N ARG A 265 23.68 -22.29 -17.16
CA ARG A 265 24.37 -23.30 -17.98
C ARG A 265 23.51 -24.54 -18.21
N SER A 266 23.72 -25.19 -19.35
CA SER A 266 23.06 -26.47 -19.62
C SER A 266 23.58 -27.54 -18.66
N PRO A 267 22.71 -28.38 -18.07
CA PRO A 267 23.15 -29.53 -17.27
C PRO A 267 23.71 -30.67 -18.15
N ASN A 268 23.54 -30.59 -19.48
CA ASN A 268 24.08 -31.57 -20.40
C ASN A 268 25.55 -31.22 -20.72
N PRO A 269 26.52 -32.11 -20.43
CA PRO A 269 27.94 -31.86 -20.70
C PRO A 269 28.25 -31.51 -22.17
N ALA A 270 27.48 -32.03 -23.13
CA ALA A 270 27.66 -31.74 -24.56
C ALA A 270 27.34 -30.27 -24.92
N PHE A 271 26.63 -29.56 -24.04
CA PHE A 271 26.22 -28.17 -24.23
C PHE A 271 26.58 -27.32 -23.01
N ALA A 272 27.61 -27.70 -22.25
CA ALA A 272 27.94 -27.07 -20.96
C ALA A 272 28.17 -25.55 -21.07
N ASP A 273 28.67 -25.08 -22.23
CA ASP A 273 28.91 -23.66 -22.51
C ASP A 273 27.69 -22.90 -23.03
N VAL A 274 26.53 -23.56 -23.13
CA VAL A 274 25.28 -22.93 -23.56
C VAL A 274 24.53 -22.34 -22.38
N ASP A 275 24.25 -21.04 -22.46
CA ASP A 275 23.34 -20.35 -21.54
C ASP A 275 21.88 -20.58 -21.94
N VAL A 276 21.20 -21.44 -21.21
CA VAL A 276 19.82 -21.87 -21.49
C VAL A 276 18.82 -20.88 -20.89
N PRO A 277 17.81 -20.40 -21.64
CA PRO A 277 16.86 -19.42 -21.17
C PRO A 277 15.76 -20.05 -20.30
N LEU A 278 15.51 -19.44 -19.14
CA LEU A 278 14.45 -19.79 -18.19
C LEU A 278 13.20 -18.95 -18.49
N VAL A 279 12.29 -19.49 -19.29
CA VAL A 279 11.14 -18.75 -19.81
C VAL A 279 9.85 -19.39 -19.35
N SER A 280 9.01 -18.62 -18.67
CA SER A 280 7.71 -19.11 -18.16
C SER A 280 6.62 -19.16 -19.22
N THR A 281 6.75 -18.35 -20.29
CA THR A 281 5.86 -18.37 -21.45
C THR A 281 6.53 -17.68 -22.64
N TRP A 282 6.31 -18.20 -23.85
CA TRP A 282 6.72 -17.55 -25.08
C TRP A 282 5.68 -16.55 -25.60
N MET A 283 4.49 -16.48 -24.99
CA MET A 283 3.40 -15.59 -25.43
C MET A 283 3.70 -14.12 -25.14
N LEU A 284 3.67 -13.29 -26.18
CA LEU A 284 3.78 -11.83 -26.09
C LEU A 284 2.42 -11.14 -26.00
N SER A 285 1.42 -11.64 -26.74
CA SER A 285 0.06 -11.11 -26.74
C SER A 285 -0.94 -12.24 -26.89
N THR A 286 -1.95 -12.27 -26.04
CA THR A 286 -3.08 -13.22 -26.14
C THR A 286 -4.37 -12.53 -26.59
N LYS A 287 -4.31 -11.28 -27.03
CA LYS A 287 -5.49 -10.55 -27.50
C LYS A 287 -5.92 -11.10 -28.85
N LYS A 288 -7.19 -11.46 -28.98
CA LYS A 288 -7.76 -12.02 -30.21
C LYS A 288 -7.52 -11.11 -31.41
N GLY A 289 -6.98 -11.66 -32.49
CA GLY A 289 -6.63 -10.94 -33.72
C GLY A 289 -5.36 -10.08 -33.63
N LYS A 290 -4.65 -10.12 -32.50
CA LYS A 290 -3.40 -9.40 -32.23
C LYS A 290 -2.43 -10.31 -31.46
N GLU A 291 -2.53 -11.62 -31.66
CA GLU A 291 -1.66 -12.61 -31.03
C GLU A 291 -0.23 -12.48 -31.54
N ALA A 292 0.73 -12.66 -30.64
CA ALA A 292 2.14 -12.68 -30.97
C ALA A 292 2.90 -13.52 -29.95
N TYR A 293 3.98 -14.16 -30.39
CA TYR A 293 4.83 -14.98 -29.53
C TYR A 293 6.29 -15.00 -30.00
N VAL A 294 7.19 -15.32 -29.08
CA VAL A 294 8.60 -15.57 -29.35
C VAL A 294 8.76 -16.99 -29.88
N GLU A 295 9.47 -17.16 -30.98
CA GLU A 295 9.86 -18.45 -31.52
C GLU A 295 11.36 -18.66 -31.30
N PRO A 296 11.78 -19.59 -30.42
CA PRO A 296 13.18 -19.97 -30.32
C PRO A 296 13.58 -20.77 -31.57
N VAL A 297 14.62 -20.32 -32.27
CA VAL A 297 15.22 -21.00 -33.42
C VAL A 297 16.56 -21.59 -32.96
N ILE A 298 16.69 -22.92 -33.04
CA ILE A 298 17.89 -23.65 -32.64
C ILE A 298 18.80 -23.79 -33.86
N GLU A 299 20.07 -23.41 -33.70
CA GLU A 299 21.10 -23.42 -34.74
C GLU A 299 22.32 -24.17 -34.19
N GLY A 300 22.29 -25.50 -34.30
CA GLY A 300 23.33 -26.38 -33.75
C GLY A 300 23.38 -26.34 -32.22
N ASP A 301 24.49 -25.87 -31.67
CA ASP A 301 24.74 -25.64 -30.24
C ASP A 301 24.34 -24.23 -29.77
N SER A 302 23.70 -23.44 -30.64
CA SER A 302 23.27 -22.08 -30.35
C SER A 302 21.77 -21.89 -30.58
N TYR A 303 21.24 -20.73 -30.17
CA TYR A 303 19.85 -20.36 -30.45
C TYR A 303 19.67 -18.85 -30.58
N ARG A 304 18.64 -18.46 -31.33
CA ARG A 304 18.16 -17.07 -31.44
C ARG A 304 16.66 -16.98 -31.24
N PHE A 305 16.17 -15.78 -30.97
CA PHE A 305 14.74 -15.52 -30.79
C PHE A 305 14.16 -14.80 -32.00
N GLY A 306 13.21 -15.44 -32.68
CA GLY A 306 12.36 -14.84 -33.69
C GLY A 306 11.01 -14.40 -33.10
N ILE A 307 10.26 -13.59 -33.84
CA ILE A 307 8.90 -13.18 -33.46
C ILE A 307 7.90 -13.63 -34.51
N ARG A 308 6.86 -14.32 -34.07
CA ARG A 308 5.71 -14.73 -34.88
C ARG A 308 4.46 -13.96 -34.47
N VAL A 309 3.68 -13.54 -35.48
CA VAL A 309 2.38 -12.88 -35.30
C VAL A 309 1.29 -13.81 -35.79
N GLY A 310 0.17 -13.81 -35.07
CA GLY A 310 -0.93 -14.73 -35.27
C GLY A 310 -1.00 -15.82 -34.19
N PRO A 311 -2.05 -16.64 -34.22
CA PRO A 311 -2.23 -17.71 -33.27
C PRO A 311 -1.13 -18.77 -33.44
N PRO A 312 -0.51 -19.26 -32.35
CA PRO A 312 0.50 -20.31 -32.44
C PRO A 312 -0.13 -21.63 -32.91
N SER A 313 0.61 -22.39 -33.73
CA SER A 313 0.23 -23.74 -34.17
C SER A 313 0.18 -24.74 -33.00
N ASP A 314 1.09 -24.60 -32.03
CA ASP A 314 1.06 -25.31 -30.75
C ASP A 314 0.93 -24.32 -29.56
N PRO A 315 -0.31 -23.93 -29.20
CA PRO A 315 -0.54 -23.03 -28.07
C PRO A 315 -0.06 -23.58 -26.72
N THR A 316 0.02 -24.90 -26.56
CA THR A 316 0.38 -25.53 -25.28
C THR A 316 1.86 -25.33 -25.01
N THR A 317 2.71 -25.60 -26.00
CA THR A 317 4.16 -25.41 -25.88
C THR A 317 4.51 -23.93 -25.76
N VAL A 318 3.89 -23.05 -26.56
CA VAL A 318 4.14 -21.61 -26.49
C VAL A 318 3.73 -21.04 -25.12
N ARG A 319 2.61 -21.48 -24.54
CA ARG A 319 2.20 -21.03 -23.19
C ARG A 319 3.13 -21.49 -22.07
N ARG A 320 3.76 -22.65 -22.23
CA ARG A 320 4.60 -23.29 -21.21
C ARG A 320 6.05 -22.75 -21.18
N GLY A 321 6.52 -22.11 -22.25
CA GLY A 321 7.90 -21.62 -22.29
C GLY A 321 8.90 -22.78 -22.28
N THR A 322 9.95 -22.67 -21.45
CA THR A 322 10.92 -23.75 -21.19
C THR A 322 10.58 -24.55 -19.92
N LYS A 323 9.37 -24.45 -19.37
CA LYS A 323 8.96 -25.28 -18.23
C LYS A 323 8.67 -26.71 -18.67
N SER A 324 8.93 -27.68 -17.79
CA SER A 324 8.55 -29.09 -18.04
C SER A 324 7.04 -29.30 -17.99
N GLY A 325 6.31 -28.45 -17.26
CA GLY A 325 4.87 -28.57 -17.04
C GLY A 325 4.18 -27.26 -16.67
N GLY A 326 3.41 -27.27 -15.59
CA GLY A 326 2.61 -26.12 -15.14
C GLY A 326 3.44 -24.99 -14.52
N SER A 327 2.76 -23.99 -13.94
CA SER A 327 3.39 -22.77 -13.43
C SER A 327 4.42 -22.99 -12.32
N HIS A 328 4.34 -24.11 -11.57
CA HIS A 328 5.27 -24.48 -10.50
C HIS A 328 6.28 -25.57 -10.91
N SER A 329 6.28 -25.97 -12.18
CA SER A 329 7.21 -26.99 -12.69
C SER A 329 8.60 -26.40 -12.94
N PRO A 330 9.66 -27.23 -12.82
CA PRO A 330 11.02 -26.84 -13.17
C PRO A 330 11.19 -26.65 -14.68
N PHE A 331 12.40 -26.32 -15.12
CA PHE A 331 12.69 -26.04 -16.53
C PHE A 331 13.28 -27.26 -17.24
N VAL A 332 13.33 -27.20 -18.57
CA VAL A 332 14.07 -28.13 -19.44
C VAL A 332 15.01 -27.35 -20.32
N CYS A 333 16.16 -27.94 -20.65
CA CYS A 333 17.11 -27.34 -21.57
C CYS A 333 16.48 -27.19 -22.95
N LEU A 334 16.50 -25.96 -23.49
CA LEU A 334 15.92 -25.64 -24.79
C LEU A 334 16.57 -26.45 -25.92
N ILE A 335 17.87 -26.74 -25.83
CA ILE A 335 18.61 -27.48 -26.86
C ILE A 335 18.55 -28.98 -26.60
N SER A 336 18.94 -29.43 -25.40
CA SER A 336 19.10 -30.87 -25.13
C SER A 336 17.86 -31.56 -24.59
N GLY A 337 16.82 -30.83 -24.18
CA GLY A 337 15.66 -31.35 -23.47
C GLY A 337 15.94 -31.83 -22.04
N SER A 338 17.18 -31.71 -21.55
CA SER A 338 17.60 -32.20 -20.24
C SER A 338 16.85 -31.46 -19.10
N PRO A 339 16.32 -32.16 -18.08
CA PRO A 339 15.65 -31.51 -16.95
C PRO A 339 16.58 -30.57 -16.16
N MET A 340 16.07 -29.40 -15.80
CA MET A 340 16.74 -28.40 -14.96
C MET A 340 15.91 -28.16 -13.69
N PRO A 341 16.04 -29.02 -12.65
CA PRO A 341 15.32 -28.84 -11.38
C PRO A 341 15.70 -27.52 -10.71
N PHE A 342 14.82 -26.97 -9.86
CA PHE A 342 15.09 -25.70 -9.18
C PHE A 342 16.37 -25.70 -8.34
N GLU A 343 16.75 -26.84 -7.78
CA GLU A 343 18.02 -26.99 -7.06
C GLU A 343 19.22 -26.73 -7.96
N TYR A 344 19.25 -27.32 -9.16
CA TYR A 344 20.29 -27.04 -10.16
C TYR A 344 20.33 -25.54 -10.52
N VAL A 345 19.17 -24.94 -10.78
CA VAL A 345 19.07 -23.51 -11.08
C VAL A 345 19.59 -22.64 -9.94
N ARG A 346 19.30 -22.99 -8.68
CA ARG A 346 19.85 -22.27 -7.51
C ARG A 346 21.36 -22.42 -7.41
N THR A 347 21.90 -23.62 -7.66
CA THR A 347 23.34 -23.87 -7.64
C THR A 347 24.07 -23.04 -8.68
N GLU A 348 23.58 -23.02 -9.92
CA GLU A 348 24.14 -22.20 -10.99
C GLU A 348 24.08 -20.71 -10.65
N ALA A 349 22.94 -20.24 -10.13
CA ALA A 349 22.75 -18.84 -9.77
C ALA A 349 23.68 -18.40 -8.64
N ARG A 350 23.78 -19.18 -7.55
CA ARG A 350 24.66 -18.91 -6.40
C ARG A 350 26.14 -18.97 -6.78
N ALA A 351 26.49 -19.73 -7.81
CA ALA A 351 27.84 -19.79 -8.34
C ALA A 351 28.15 -18.65 -9.34
N GLY A 352 27.26 -17.66 -9.50
CA GLY A 352 27.45 -16.52 -10.38
C GLY A 352 27.30 -16.84 -11.87
N ARG A 353 26.74 -18.00 -12.22
CA ARG A 353 26.55 -18.46 -13.61
C ARG A 353 25.13 -18.21 -14.14
N MET A 354 24.36 -17.36 -13.47
CA MET A 354 23.08 -16.88 -13.98
C MET A 354 23.30 -15.55 -14.70
N SER A 355 22.79 -15.44 -15.94
CA SER A 355 22.87 -14.22 -16.75
C SER A 355 21.47 -13.84 -17.27
N SER A 356 21.39 -12.93 -18.25
CA SER A 356 20.17 -12.53 -18.93
C SER A 356 20.37 -12.43 -20.44
N ARG A 357 19.36 -12.81 -21.22
CA ARG A 357 19.34 -12.72 -22.68
C ARG A 357 18.06 -12.03 -23.16
N LEU A 358 18.20 -11.04 -24.04
CA LEU A 358 17.07 -10.31 -24.60
C LEU A 358 16.26 -11.23 -25.52
N MET A 359 14.96 -11.34 -25.28
CA MET A 359 14.02 -12.18 -26.04
C MET A 359 13.24 -11.39 -27.08
N ALA A 360 12.81 -10.17 -26.75
CA ALA A 360 11.95 -9.37 -27.61
C ALA A 360 12.04 -7.89 -27.26
N VAL A 361 11.85 -7.05 -28.27
CA VAL A 361 11.67 -5.60 -28.13
C VAL A 361 10.20 -5.27 -28.42
N VAL A 362 9.57 -4.51 -27.52
CA VAL A 362 8.18 -4.08 -27.66
C VAL A 362 8.15 -2.60 -28.00
N ALA A 363 7.60 -2.25 -29.15
CA ALA A 363 7.44 -0.87 -29.60
C ALA A 363 5.96 -0.44 -29.63
N GLN A 364 5.75 0.88 -29.51
CA GLN A 364 4.45 1.51 -29.68
C GLN A 364 4.13 1.58 -31.19
N GLY A 365 3.08 0.87 -31.61
CA GLY A 365 2.43 1.07 -32.91
C GLY A 365 1.16 1.93 -32.80
N ASP A 366 0.50 2.17 -33.93
CA ASP A 366 -0.64 3.09 -34.02
C ASP A 366 -1.90 2.49 -33.36
N GLN A 367 -2.15 1.19 -33.57
CA GLN A 367 -3.34 0.48 -33.03
C GLN A 367 -3.01 -0.72 -32.13
N ALA A 368 -1.75 -1.14 -32.09
CA ALA A 368 -1.31 -2.32 -31.38
C ALA A 368 0.16 -2.19 -30.97
N ARG A 369 0.62 -3.10 -30.10
CA ARG A 369 2.04 -3.26 -29.85
C ARG A 369 2.70 -3.90 -31.07
N VAL A 370 3.87 -3.39 -31.42
CA VAL A 370 4.74 -3.99 -32.41
C VAL A 370 5.79 -4.79 -31.65
N TYR A 371 5.93 -6.08 -31.99
CA TYR A 371 6.89 -6.99 -31.36
C TYR A 371 8.00 -7.32 -32.36
N LEU A 372 9.24 -7.06 -31.95
CA LEU A 372 10.43 -7.15 -32.80
C LEU A 372 11.46 -8.10 -32.16
N PRO A 373 12.26 -8.81 -32.98
CA PRO A 373 13.33 -9.66 -32.47
C PRO A 373 14.40 -8.83 -31.74
N PRO A 374 15.17 -9.45 -30.84
CA PRO A 374 16.26 -8.78 -30.14
C PRO A 374 17.37 -8.38 -31.12
N THR A 375 18.07 -7.29 -30.84
CA THR A 375 19.30 -6.92 -31.54
C THR A 375 20.44 -6.79 -30.53
N GLU A 376 21.68 -7.03 -30.97
CA GLU A 376 22.86 -6.91 -30.11
C GLU A 376 23.01 -5.49 -29.55
N ARG A 377 22.69 -4.48 -30.35
CA ARG A 377 22.71 -3.08 -29.92
C ARG A 377 21.78 -2.83 -28.74
N GLU A 378 20.53 -3.30 -28.81
CA GLU A 378 19.55 -3.13 -27.73
C GLU A 378 19.99 -3.87 -26.46
N ALA A 379 20.60 -5.05 -26.62
CA ALA A 379 21.12 -5.82 -25.50
C ALA A 379 22.31 -5.12 -24.83
N ALA A 380 23.26 -4.60 -25.62
CA ALA A 380 24.45 -3.92 -25.12
C ALA A 380 24.14 -2.65 -24.32
N LEU A 381 23.14 -1.86 -24.75
CA LEU A 381 22.72 -0.64 -24.06
C LEU A 381 22.16 -0.90 -22.65
N ALA A 382 21.64 -2.11 -22.39
CA ALA A 382 21.15 -2.48 -21.06
C ALA A 382 22.28 -2.78 -20.07
N CYS A 383 23.49 -3.09 -20.56
CA CYS A 383 24.68 -3.42 -19.78
C CYS A 383 25.55 -2.19 -19.47
N THR A 384 25.00 -0.98 -19.56
CA THR A 384 25.74 0.26 -19.21
C THR A 384 26.17 0.24 -17.75
N GLU A 385 27.36 0.73 -17.45
CA GLU A 385 27.85 0.75 -16.07
C GLU A 385 26.99 1.69 -15.19
N ALA A 386 26.54 1.19 -14.04
CA ALA A 386 25.77 1.96 -13.09
C ALA A 386 26.69 2.70 -12.11
N PRO A 387 26.53 4.01 -11.91
CA PRO A 387 27.42 4.77 -11.02
C PRO A 387 27.24 4.42 -9.54
N TRP A 388 26.08 3.85 -9.17
CA TRP A 388 25.75 3.46 -7.81
C TRP A 388 24.64 2.42 -7.80
N GLN A 389 24.63 1.55 -6.78
CA GLN A 389 23.55 0.61 -6.50
C GLN A 389 23.30 0.43 -5.00
N PRO A 390 22.08 0.06 -4.57
CA PRO A 390 21.82 -0.29 -3.18
C PRO A 390 22.57 -1.55 -2.71
N GLU A 391 23.38 -1.43 -1.67
CA GLU A 391 24.16 -2.54 -1.10
C GLU A 391 23.48 -3.24 0.09
N LEU A 392 22.31 -2.73 0.52
CA LEU A 392 21.58 -3.29 1.64
C LEU A 392 21.15 -4.73 1.34
N GLN A 393 21.46 -5.64 2.26
CA GLN A 393 21.13 -7.05 2.14
C GLN A 393 19.62 -7.29 2.26
N ILE A 394 19.10 -8.20 1.45
CA ILE A 394 17.72 -8.65 1.50
C ILE A 394 17.63 -9.75 2.56
N ALA A 395 16.77 -9.57 3.57
CA ALA A 395 16.50 -10.61 4.56
C ALA A 395 15.93 -11.86 3.88
N HIS A 396 16.45 -13.05 4.22
CA HIS A 396 15.91 -14.32 3.73
C HIS A 396 14.67 -14.72 4.53
N TRP A 397 13.51 -14.33 4.03
CA TRP A 397 12.21 -14.73 4.55
C TRP A 397 11.63 -15.84 3.65
N PRO A 398 11.63 -17.11 4.10
CA PRO A 398 11.19 -18.24 3.29
C PRO A 398 9.77 -18.07 2.71
N GLY A 399 9.63 -18.27 1.40
CA GLY A 399 8.37 -18.13 0.67
C GLY A 399 8.02 -16.69 0.25
N ARG A 400 8.74 -15.69 0.75
CA ARG A 400 8.48 -14.26 0.53
C ARG A 400 9.60 -13.57 -0.24
N THR A 401 10.85 -13.67 0.20
CA THR A 401 12.01 -13.03 -0.46
C THR A 401 12.91 -14.06 -1.15
N ASN A 402 12.30 -14.99 -1.88
CA ASN A 402 13.00 -16.15 -2.48
C ASN A 402 14.08 -15.77 -3.52
N VAL A 403 14.15 -14.52 -3.97
CA VAL A 403 15.24 -14.02 -4.83
C VAL A 403 16.63 -14.33 -4.25
N VAL A 404 16.77 -14.30 -2.91
CA VAL A 404 18.04 -14.60 -2.23
C VAL A 404 18.46 -16.06 -2.41
N GLU A 405 17.53 -16.99 -2.65
CA GLU A 405 17.87 -18.39 -2.92
C GLU A 405 18.63 -18.55 -4.25
N TYR A 406 18.54 -17.55 -5.12
CA TYR A 406 19.13 -17.50 -6.45
C TYR A 406 20.31 -16.50 -6.54
N GLY A 407 20.93 -16.15 -5.40
CA GLY A 407 22.13 -15.30 -5.39
C GLY A 407 21.87 -13.80 -5.55
N LEU A 408 20.60 -13.36 -5.59
CA LEU A 408 20.23 -11.94 -5.54
C LEU A 408 20.11 -11.54 -4.07
N THR A 409 21.23 -11.18 -3.44
CA THR A 409 21.34 -11.01 -1.98
C THR A 409 21.23 -9.56 -1.54
N THR A 410 21.43 -8.59 -2.43
CA THR A 410 21.26 -7.15 -2.19
C THR A 410 20.07 -6.58 -2.96
N PHE A 411 19.54 -5.45 -2.51
CA PHE A 411 18.51 -4.74 -3.26
C PHE A 411 19.01 -4.27 -4.64
N GLY A 412 20.30 -3.99 -4.80
CA GLY A 412 20.91 -3.65 -6.10
C GLY A 412 20.80 -4.76 -7.14
N ASP A 413 20.90 -6.03 -6.72
CA ASP A 413 20.80 -7.19 -7.61
C ASP A 413 19.42 -7.34 -8.29
N LEU A 414 18.41 -6.60 -7.81
CA LEU A 414 17.06 -6.63 -8.36
C LEU A 414 16.87 -5.74 -9.59
N PHE A 415 17.92 -5.05 -10.05
CA PHE A 415 17.86 -4.07 -11.13
C PHE A 415 18.85 -4.40 -12.26
N THR A 416 18.51 -4.08 -13.51
CA THR A 416 19.51 -4.06 -14.58
C THR A 416 20.44 -2.85 -14.39
N PRO A 417 21.67 -2.88 -14.91
CA PRO A 417 22.57 -1.72 -14.87
C PRO A 417 21.95 -0.46 -15.48
N ARG A 418 21.23 -0.57 -16.61
CA ARG A 418 20.46 0.53 -17.19
C ARG A 418 19.33 1.05 -16.29
N GLN A 419 18.58 0.17 -15.61
CA GLN A 419 17.56 0.59 -14.63
C GLN A 419 18.19 1.36 -13.46
N LEU A 420 19.35 0.92 -12.97
CA LEU A 420 20.10 1.61 -11.92
C LEU A 420 20.54 3.01 -12.38
N VAL A 421 21.06 3.16 -13.60
CA VAL A 421 21.41 4.48 -14.19
C VAL A 421 20.20 5.40 -14.23
N ALA A 422 19.02 4.91 -14.63
CA ALA A 422 17.80 5.72 -14.65
C ALA A 422 17.34 6.16 -13.27
N LEU A 423 17.25 5.23 -12.31
CA LEU A 423 16.79 5.52 -10.95
C LEU A 423 17.77 6.43 -10.20
N THR A 424 19.08 6.24 -10.37
CA THR A 424 20.12 7.11 -9.79
C THR A 424 20.08 8.51 -10.40
N THR A 425 20.00 8.63 -11.73
CA THR A 425 19.87 9.93 -12.41
C THR A 425 18.67 10.72 -11.91
N LEU A 426 17.50 10.08 -11.78
CA LEU A 426 16.29 10.73 -11.27
C LEU A 426 16.39 11.07 -9.78
N SER A 427 17.04 10.23 -8.97
CA SER A 427 17.28 10.52 -7.56
C SER A 427 18.19 11.73 -7.37
N ASP A 428 19.25 11.84 -8.17
CA ASP A 428 20.23 12.93 -8.07
C ASP A 428 19.64 14.26 -8.58
N LEU A 429 18.81 14.21 -9.62
CA LEU A 429 18.06 15.37 -10.13
C LEU A 429 17.09 15.97 -9.12
N LEU A 430 16.70 15.24 -8.08
CA LEU A 430 15.82 15.77 -7.04
C LEU A 430 16.45 16.94 -6.28
N GLY A 431 17.76 16.89 -6.01
CA GLY A 431 18.48 17.99 -5.37
C GLY A 431 18.50 19.24 -6.24
N GLU A 432 18.73 19.07 -7.55
CA GLU A 432 18.68 20.17 -8.52
C GLU A 432 17.26 20.74 -8.64
N ALA A 433 16.23 19.88 -8.68
CA ALA A 433 14.82 20.28 -8.69
C ALA A 433 14.50 21.12 -7.45
N THR A 434 14.87 20.65 -6.26
CA THR A 434 14.60 21.33 -4.99
C THR A 434 15.19 22.74 -4.96
N ASN A 435 16.43 22.90 -5.43
CA ASN A 435 17.08 24.22 -5.53
C ASN A 435 16.36 25.14 -6.52
N ARG A 436 15.88 24.59 -7.65
CA ARG A 436 15.09 25.35 -8.61
C ARG A 436 13.76 25.79 -8.02
N ILE A 437 13.04 24.88 -7.37
CA ILE A 437 11.74 25.16 -6.73
C ILE A 437 11.88 26.25 -5.68
N ARG A 438 12.94 26.23 -4.85
CA ARG A 438 13.18 27.27 -3.84
C ARG A 438 13.32 28.65 -4.47
N ARG A 439 14.08 28.76 -5.57
CA ARG A 439 14.24 30.03 -6.30
C ARG A 439 12.92 30.52 -6.89
N ASP A 440 12.19 29.62 -7.55
CA ASP A 440 10.92 29.94 -8.19
C ASP A 440 9.85 30.31 -7.14
N ALA A 441 9.84 29.64 -5.98
CA ALA A 441 8.98 29.95 -4.83
C ALA A 441 9.29 31.33 -4.22
N ALA A 442 10.58 31.67 -4.06
CA ALA A 442 10.98 33.00 -3.59
C ALA A 442 10.58 34.09 -4.60
N ALA A 443 10.79 33.85 -5.91
CA ALA A 443 10.35 34.76 -6.97
C ALA A 443 8.82 34.91 -7.04
N ALA A 444 8.07 33.87 -6.66
CA ALA A 444 6.62 33.88 -6.54
C ALA A 444 6.11 34.55 -5.24
N GLY A 445 7.00 35.08 -4.40
CA GLY A 445 6.68 35.86 -3.20
C GLY A 445 6.55 35.06 -1.91
N LEU A 446 6.92 33.78 -1.88
CA LEU A 446 7.00 33.04 -0.61
C LEU A 446 8.20 33.55 0.20
N PRO A 447 8.06 33.76 1.52
CA PRO A 447 9.17 34.18 2.37
C PRO A 447 10.34 33.20 2.32
N ASP A 448 11.57 33.68 2.09
CA ASP A 448 12.77 32.85 2.18
C ASP A 448 13.39 32.94 3.58
N ASP A 449 12.67 32.42 4.57
CA ASP A 449 13.02 32.44 6.00
C ASP A 449 14.00 31.33 6.42
N ASP A 450 14.47 30.55 5.45
CA ASP A 450 15.31 29.36 5.60
C ASP A 450 14.76 28.29 6.58
N ARG A 451 13.49 28.39 7.00
CA ARG A 451 12.87 27.43 7.92
C ARG A 451 12.47 26.16 7.14
N PRO A 452 12.99 24.97 7.52
CA PRO A 452 12.69 23.75 6.80
C PRO A 452 11.27 23.25 7.07
N LEU A 453 10.76 22.40 6.19
CA LEU A 453 9.44 21.79 6.26
C LEU A 453 9.23 21.00 7.54
N ARG A 454 10.25 20.24 7.95
CA ARG A 454 10.26 19.39 9.17
C ARG A 454 10.05 20.19 10.45
N ASP A 455 10.46 21.46 10.47
CA ASP A 455 10.36 22.33 11.64
C ASP A 455 9.12 23.23 11.60
N GLY A 456 8.14 22.89 10.75
CA GLY A 456 6.91 23.66 10.65
C GLY A 456 6.94 24.80 9.62
N GLY A 457 8.01 24.97 8.85
CA GLY A 457 8.14 26.05 7.87
C GLY A 457 7.05 26.03 6.78
N THR A 458 6.73 27.22 6.26
CA THR A 458 5.79 27.44 5.15
C THR A 458 6.36 28.36 4.06
N GLY A 459 7.60 28.85 4.24
CA GLY A 459 8.32 29.68 3.27
C GLY A 459 8.86 28.91 2.07
N ALA A 460 9.67 29.58 1.24
CA ALA A 460 10.21 29.07 -0.02
C ALA A 460 10.99 27.76 0.14
N ARG A 461 11.81 27.65 1.20
CA ARG A 461 12.53 26.40 1.52
C ARG A 461 11.57 25.26 1.84
N ALA A 462 10.63 25.46 2.76
CA ALA A 462 9.68 24.44 3.16
C ALA A 462 8.77 24.00 2.00
N TYR A 463 8.38 24.93 1.13
CA TYR A 463 7.63 24.64 -0.08
C TYR A 463 8.43 23.78 -1.07
N ALA A 464 9.69 24.13 -1.30
CA ALA A 464 10.58 23.33 -2.13
C ALA A 464 10.79 21.91 -1.60
N GLU A 465 11.01 21.79 -0.29
CA GLU A 465 11.10 20.51 0.41
C GLU A 465 9.79 19.71 0.30
N ALA A 466 8.62 20.36 0.36
CA ALA A 466 7.31 19.72 0.20
C ALA A 466 7.11 19.14 -1.21
N VAL A 467 7.43 19.91 -2.26
CA VAL A 467 7.42 19.41 -3.64
C VAL A 467 8.42 18.27 -3.80
N ALA A 468 9.62 18.39 -3.20
CA ALA A 468 10.64 17.35 -3.24
C ALA A 468 10.18 16.02 -2.60
N VAL A 469 9.36 16.06 -1.53
CA VAL A 469 8.77 14.83 -0.95
C VAL A 469 7.94 14.06 -1.97
N TYR A 470 7.07 14.73 -2.73
CA TYR A 470 6.24 14.03 -3.73
C TYR A 470 7.06 13.54 -4.93
N LEU A 471 8.06 14.30 -5.36
CA LEU A 471 9.00 13.87 -6.40
C LEU A 471 9.84 12.66 -5.94
N GLY A 472 10.33 12.67 -4.70
CA GLY A 472 11.04 11.55 -4.08
C GLY A 472 10.16 10.30 -3.94
N LEU A 473 8.90 10.46 -3.52
CA LEU A 473 7.91 9.37 -3.52
C LEU A 473 7.68 8.82 -4.94
N SER A 474 7.72 9.68 -5.98
CA SER A 474 7.58 9.26 -7.37
C SER A 474 8.77 8.41 -7.84
N VAL A 475 10.00 8.80 -7.49
CA VAL A 475 11.21 8.00 -7.79
C VAL A 475 11.21 6.67 -7.04
N SER A 476 10.86 6.69 -5.75
CA SER A 476 10.69 5.47 -4.94
C SER A 476 9.67 4.52 -5.55
N LYS A 477 8.48 5.03 -5.89
CA LYS A 477 7.43 4.25 -6.53
C LYS A 477 7.85 3.73 -7.91
N LEU A 478 8.62 4.50 -8.68
CA LEU A 478 9.12 4.11 -9.98
C LEU A 478 10.01 2.85 -9.91
N SER A 479 10.73 2.64 -8.81
CA SER A 479 11.53 1.42 -8.63
C SER A 479 10.69 0.14 -8.66
N ASP A 480 9.39 0.17 -8.29
CA ASP A 480 8.46 -0.97 -8.46
C ASP A 480 8.15 -1.26 -9.93
N ALA A 481 8.32 -0.29 -10.83
CA ALA A 481 8.11 -0.43 -12.27
C ALA A 481 9.43 -0.50 -13.08
N GLN A 482 10.57 -0.47 -12.40
CA GLN A 482 11.92 -0.45 -12.99
C GLN A 482 12.79 -1.49 -12.29
N SER A 483 12.37 -2.75 -12.25
CA SER A 483 13.17 -3.85 -11.68
C SER A 483 13.19 -5.07 -12.60
N THR A 484 14.10 -5.99 -12.34
CA THR A 484 14.17 -7.33 -12.97
C THR A 484 13.11 -8.30 -12.42
N LEU A 485 12.23 -7.83 -11.53
CA LEU A 485 11.07 -8.57 -11.02
C LEU A 485 9.75 -8.11 -11.68
N CYS A 486 9.81 -7.10 -12.54
CA CYS A 486 8.68 -6.69 -13.37
C CYS A 486 8.36 -7.76 -14.42
N ARG A 487 7.07 -8.01 -14.68
CA ARG A 487 6.63 -9.06 -15.62
C ARG A 487 5.84 -8.48 -16.77
N TRP A 488 5.97 -9.09 -17.95
CA TRP A 488 5.10 -8.78 -19.08
C TRP A 488 3.76 -9.49 -18.94
N LYS A 489 2.65 -8.74 -18.98
CA LYS A 489 1.30 -9.31 -18.93
C LYS A 489 0.70 -9.34 -20.33
N SER A 490 0.86 -10.47 -21.01
CA SER A 490 0.40 -10.73 -22.38
C SER A 490 -1.12 -10.63 -22.59
N THR A 491 -1.93 -10.65 -21.53
CA THR A 491 -3.37 -10.37 -21.61
C THR A 491 -3.69 -8.88 -21.70
N MET A 492 -2.79 -8.02 -21.21
CA MET A 492 -2.94 -6.56 -21.24
C MET A 492 -2.00 -5.88 -22.23
N ASN A 493 -0.92 -6.55 -22.64
CA ASN A 493 0.18 -6.04 -23.46
C ASN A 493 0.88 -4.86 -22.79
N GLN A 494 1.26 -5.05 -21.52
CA GLN A 494 1.96 -4.07 -20.70
C GLN A 494 2.83 -4.74 -19.63
N SER A 495 3.83 -4.02 -19.14
CA SER A 495 4.61 -4.38 -17.95
C SER A 495 3.77 -4.22 -16.68
N ILE A 496 4.02 -5.08 -15.70
CA ILE A 496 3.42 -5.06 -14.35
C ILE A 496 4.56 -5.02 -13.35
N GLY A 497 4.41 -4.19 -12.31
CA GLY A 497 5.45 -3.96 -11.30
C GLY A 497 5.82 -5.18 -10.44
N THR A 498 6.90 -5.02 -9.68
CA THR A 498 7.49 -6.00 -8.76
C THR A 498 6.45 -6.62 -7.83
N PHE A 499 5.66 -5.78 -7.14
CA PHE A 499 4.78 -6.21 -6.06
C PHE A 499 3.39 -6.64 -6.57
N GLY A 500 3.33 -7.81 -7.20
CA GLY A 500 2.06 -8.52 -7.45
C GLY A 500 1.45 -9.20 -6.20
N ARG A 501 2.27 -9.35 -5.15
CA ARG A 501 1.91 -9.85 -3.81
C ARG A 501 2.90 -9.24 -2.80
N GLN A 502 2.67 -9.45 -1.50
CA GLN A 502 3.55 -9.03 -0.40
C GLN A 502 4.82 -9.93 -0.33
N ALA A 503 5.66 -9.87 -1.36
CA ALA A 503 6.85 -10.70 -1.52
C ALA A 503 7.71 -10.21 -2.68
N LEU A 504 9.00 -10.61 -2.67
CA LEU A 504 9.97 -10.51 -3.75
C LEU A 504 10.26 -11.92 -4.28
N PRO A 505 9.35 -12.52 -5.08
CA PRO A 505 9.58 -13.83 -5.67
C PRO A 505 10.58 -13.76 -6.82
N MET A 506 11.25 -14.87 -7.10
CA MET A 506 12.06 -14.99 -8.32
C MET A 506 11.19 -14.87 -9.57
N VAL A 507 11.65 -14.08 -10.54
CA VAL A 507 11.05 -13.89 -11.86
C VAL A 507 12.04 -14.35 -12.92
N TRP A 508 11.61 -15.27 -13.77
CA TRP A 508 12.46 -16.01 -14.72
C TRP A 508 12.65 -15.25 -16.03
N ASP A 509 11.54 -14.79 -16.59
CA ASP A 509 11.47 -13.84 -17.69
C ASP A 509 10.85 -12.53 -17.20
N TYR A 510 11.53 -11.42 -17.46
CA TYR A 510 11.17 -10.11 -16.92
C TYR A 510 11.00 -9.05 -18.01
N SER A 511 10.26 -8.01 -17.67
CA SER A 511 10.02 -6.85 -18.53
C SER A 511 10.75 -5.64 -17.96
N GLU A 512 11.72 -5.14 -18.71
CA GLU A 512 12.33 -3.84 -18.47
C GLU A 512 11.53 -2.78 -19.22
N ALA A 513 10.79 -1.95 -18.50
CA ALA A 513 9.99 -0.88 -19.11
C ALA A 513 10.85 0.34 -19.47
N ASN A 514 10.53 1.03 -20.56
CA ASN A 514 11.20 2.28 -20.94
C ASN A 514 10.76 3.44 -20.04
N VAL A 515 11.71 4.03 -19.31
CA VAL A 515 11.49 5.19 -18.43
C VAL A 515 11.03 6.46 -19.18
N PHE A 516 11.17 6.49 -20.50
CA PHE A 516 10.70 7.57 -21.37
C PHE A 516 9.60 7.14 -22.34
N GLY A 517 9.04 5.94 -22.17
CA GLY A 517 8.11 5.31 -23.11
C GLY A 517 6.68 5.85 -23.07
N GLY A 518 6.35 6.80 -22.18
CA GLY A 518 4.99 7.33 -22.04
C GLY A 518 3.96 6.31 -21.53
N MET A 519 4.42 5.28 -20.82
CA MET A 519 3.65 4.10 -20.43
C MET A 519 3.97 3.66 -19.00
N ALA A 520 3.53 2.47 -18.59
CA ALA A 520 4.01 1.86 -17.35
C ALA A 520 5.54 1.83 -17.33
N GLY A 521 6.16 2.49 -16.35
CA GLY A 521 7.62 2.73 -16.29
C GLY A 521 8.03 4.19 -16.55
N ASP A 522 7.17 5.02 -17.14
CA ASP A 522 7.44 6.45 -17.29
C ASP A 522 7.13 7.22 -15.99
N PRO A 523 8.07 8.02 -15.42
CA PRO A 523 7.86 8.79 -14.21
C PRO A 523 6.61 9.67 -14.26
N MET A 524 6.29 10.28 -15.42
CA MET A 524 5.13 11.16 -15.55
C MET A 524 3.81 10.41 -15.49
N THR A 525 3.77 9.14 -15.90
CA THR A 525 2.56 8.31 -15.75
C THR A 525 2.26 8.04 -14.27
N SER A 526 3.29 7.71 -13.49
CA SER A 526 3.14 7.50 -12.04
C SER A 526 2.81 8.80 -11.32
N LEU A 527 3.56 9.87 -11.60
CA LEU A 527 3.41 11.17 -10.95
C LEU A 527 2.03 11.78 -11.19
N ASN A 528 1.51 11.74 -12.42
CA ASN A 528 0.16 12.25 -12.70
C ASN A 528 -0.93 11.48 -11.93
N ASN A 529 -0.74 10.17 -11.74
CA ASN A 529 -1.67 9.37 -10.93
C ASN A 529 -1.56 9.66 -9.43
N MET A 530 -0.35 10.01 -8.95
CA MET A 530 -0.14 10.47 -7.57
C MET A 530 -0.79 11.82 -7.34
N MET A 531 -0.65 12.77 -8.27
CA MET A 531 -1.17 14.14 -8.08
C MET A 531 -2.69 14.20 -8.09
N ARG A 532 -3.37 13.28 -8.77
CA ARG A 532 -4.83 13.08 -8.63
C ARG A 532 -5.28 12.77 -7.19
N VAL A 533 -4.39 12.22 -6.36
CA VAL A 533 -4.64 12.03 -4.93
C VAL A 533 -4.54 13.38 -4.21
N VAL A 534 -3.43 14.10 -4.45
CA VAL A 534 -3.15 15.40 -3.80
C VAL A 534 -4.23 16.44 -4.10
N ASP A 535 -4.77 16.44 -5.32
CA ASP A 535 -5.91 17.29 -5.74
C ASP A 535 -7.17 17.08 -4.85
N ARG A 536 -7.27 15.94 -4.14
CA ARG A 536 -8.45 15.51 -3.37
C ARG A 536 -8.16 15.31 -1.87
N LEU A 537 -6.96 15.64 -1.41
CA LEU A 537 -6.62 15.57 0.01
C LEU A 537 -7.36 16.68 0.78
N PRO A 538 -7.78 16.42 2.02
CA PRO A 538 -8.36 17.46 2.87
C PRO A 538 -7.32 18.55 3.14
N SER A 539 -7.79 19.79 3.23
CA SER A 539 -6.93 20.98 3.34
C SER A 539 -7.33 21.88 4.53
N GLY A 540 -8.21 21.39 5.41
CA GLY A 540 -8.73 22.14 6.56
C GLY A 540 -7.85 21.96 7.80
N ASN A 541 -8.15 20.94 8.61
CA ASN A 541 -7.43 20.72 9.87
C ASN A 541 -5.99 20.27 9.64
N SER A 542 -5.09 20.66 10.55
CA SER A 542 -3.72 20.16 10.55
C SER A 542 -3.65 18.67 10.90
N GLY A 543 -2.71 17.97 10.27
CA GLY A 543 -2.27 16.65 10.72
C GLY A 543 -0.83 16.70 11.23
N ARG A 544 -0.45 15.78 12.11
CA ARG A 544 0.92 15.63 12.63
C ARG A 544 1.34 14.18 12.61
N VAL A 545 2.52 13.91 12.07
CA VAL A 545 3.04 12.54 11.91
C VAL A 545 4.42 12.43 12.53
N ARG A 546 4.66 11.37 13.30
CA ARG A 546 5.95 11.10 13.93
C ARG A 546 6.40 9.67 13.68
N GLN A 547 7.70 9.45 13.53
CA GLN A 547 8.27 8.11 13.65
C GLN A 547 8.35 7.75 15.13
N SER A 548 7.62 6.71 15.55
CA SER A 548 7.58 6.26 16.93
C SER A 548 7.08 4.83 17.00
N SER A 549 7.60 4.03 17.93
CA SER A 549 6.98 2.75 18.28
C SER A 549 5.67 3.01 19.00
N ALA A 550 4.66 2.17 18.74
CA ALA A 550 3.40 2.19 19.49
C ALA A 550 3.58 1.78 20.97
N GLN A 551 4.73 1.19 21.31
CA GLN A 551 5.10 0.80 22.67
C GLN A 551 5.62 1.97 23.52
N ASP A 552 5.93 3.10 22.88
CA ASP A 552 6.49 4.30 23.50
C ASP A 552 5.37 5.26 23.94
N GLU A 553 5.62 6.57 23.88
CA GLU A 553 4.71 7.61 24.35
C GLU A 553 3.68 8.02 23.27
N ILE A 554 2.42 8.19 23.69
CA ILE A 554 1.42 8.88 22.89
C ILE A 554 1.55 10.37 23.19
N TRP A 555 2.10 11.14 22.25
CA TRP A 555 2.40 12.56 22.46
C TRP A 555 1.17 13.48 22.32
N CYS A 556 0.00 12.90 22.04
CA CYS A 556 -1.25 13.64 21.99
C CYS A 556 -1.98 13.47 23.32
N GLU A 557 -2.50 14.56 23.86
CA GLU A 557 -3.31 14.51 25.09
C GLU A 557 -4.66 13.86 24.81
N ALA A 558 -4.98 12.79 25.55
CA ALA A 558 -6.28 12.11 25.57
C ALA A 558 -6.93 11.93 24.17
N PRO A 559 -6.27 11.30 23.18
CA PRO A 559 -6.83 11.19 21.84
C PRO A 559 -7.94 10.14 21.77
N VAL A 560 -8.80 10.28 20.76
CA VAL A 560 -9.64 9.21 20.26
C VAL A 560 -8.79 8.32 19.36
N VAL A 561 -8.83 7.00 19.57
CA VAL A 561 -7.98 6.05 18.83
C VAL A 561 -8.82 5.11 17.98
N SER A 562 -8.43 5.00 16.72
CA SER A 562 -8.79 3.90 15.82
C SER A 562 -7.51 3.41 15.18
N THR A 563 -7.24 2.10 15.19
CA THR A 563 -5.92 1.60 14.76
C THR A 563 -5.95 0.20 14.13
N ASP A 564 -5.00 -0.06 13.24
CA ASP A 564 -4.83 -1.32 12.49
C ASP A 564 -3.44 -1.92 12.75
N PRO A 565 -3.23 -2.62 13.88
CA PRO A 565 -1.94 -3.19 14.23
C PRO A 565 -1.48 -4.28 13.24
N PRO A 566 -0.17 -4.57 13.18
CA PRO A 566 0.37 -5.67 12.38
C PRO A 566 -0.25 -7.03 12.79
N TYR A 567 -0.54 -7.87 11.79
CA TYR A 567 -1.16 -9.17 12.00
C TYR A 567 -0.11 -10.28 12.08
N TYR A 568 0.41 -10.54 13.27
CA TYR A 568 1.24 -11.72 13.57
C TYR A 568 2.37 -11.93 12.54
N ASP A 569 2.33 -12.99 11.73
CA ASP A 569 3.34 -13.36 10.72
C ASP A 569 2.94 -13.00 9.26
N ASN A 570 1.87 -12.20 9.07
CA ASN A 570 1.23 -12.06 7.77
C ASN A 570 2.06 -11.23 6.76
N VAL A 571 2.69 -10.15 7.24
CA VAL A 571 3.49 -9.21 6.43
C VAL A 571 4.69 -8.72 7.26
N GLY A 572 5.90 -8.96 6.78
CA GLY A 572 7.11 -8.28 7.27
C GLY A 572 7.22 -6.92 6.58
N TYR A 573 6.58 -5.90 7.16
CA TYR A 573 6.53 -4.57 6.55
C TYR A 573 7.93 -3.98 6.46
N ALA A 574 8.74 -4.12 7.51
CA ALA A 574 10.09 -3.55 7.52
C ALA A 574 11.04 -4.18 6.49
N ASP A 575 10.95 -5.50 6.22
CA ASP A 575 11.80 -6.16 5.22
C ASP A 575 11.45 -5.72 3.80
N LEU A 576 10.14 -5.64 3.50
CA LEU A 576 9.69 -5.22 2.19
C LEU A 576 9.87 -3.72 1.98
N SER A 577 9.77 -2.91 3.05
CA SER A 577 9.95 -1.46 2.98
C SER A 577 11.38 -1.06 2.66
N ASP A 578 12.38 -1.88 3.00
CA ASP A 578 13.78 -1.60 2.65
C ASP A 578 13.96 -1.41 1.14
N TYR A 579 13.17 -2.12 0.31
CA TYR A 579 13.15 -1.96 -1.15
C TYR A 579 12.92 -0.49 -1.57
N PHE A 580 12.03 0.21 -0.89
CA PHE A 580 11.72 1.62 -1.15
C PHE A 580 12.61 2.56 -0.33
N TYR A 581 12.94 2.17 0.90
CA TYR A 581 13.70 2.97 1.85
C TYR A 581 15.07 3.36 1.30
N VAL A 582 15.78 2.45 0.60
CA VAL A 582 17.11 2.76 0.03
C VAL A 582 17.06 3.95 -0.95
N TRP A 583 16.01 4.05 -1.76
CA TRP A 583 15.80 5.14 -2.73
C TRP A 583 15.34 6.43 -2.05
N LEU A 584 14.40 6.31 -1.11
CA LEU A 584 13.90 7.45 -0.33
C LEU A 584 15.00 8.06 0.53
N ARG A 585 15.83 7.24 1.18
CA ARG A 585 16.98 7.68 1.98
C ARG A 585 17.99 8.45 1.14
N ARG A 586 18.34 7.95 -0.05
CA ARG A 586 19.24 8.67 -0.97
C ARG A 586 18.68 10.06 -1.31
N SER A 587 17.39 10.12 -1.57
CA SER A 587 16.72 11.30 -2.15
C SER A 587 16.30 12.34 -1.10
N LEU A 588 15.84 11.91 0.08
CA LEU A 588 15.12 12.75 1.05
C LEU A 588 15.81 12.88 2.41
N ARG A 589 16.99 12.28 2.62
CA ARG A 589 17.77 12.50 3.85
C ARG A 589 18.10 13.99 4.11
N PRO A 590 18.36 14.85 3.11
CA PRO A 590 18.53 16.29 3.36
C PRO A 590 17.26 16.98 3.91
N VAL A 591 16.08 16.47 3.54
CA VAL A 591 14.77 17.00 3.97
C VAL A 591 14.38 16.48 5.36
N PHE A 592 14.53 15.16 5.58
CA PHE A 592 14.23 14.50 6.85
C PHE A 592 15.43 13.67 7.33
N PRO A 593 16.45 14.30 7.93
CA PRO A 593 17.67 13.61 8.35
C PRO A 593 17.40 12.51 9.39
N ASP A 594 16.50 12.77 10.35
CA ASP A 594 16.18 11.83 11.43
C ASP A 594 15.41 10.61 10.90
N LEU A 595 14.42 10.83 10.03
CA LEU A 595 13.61 9.78 9.42
C LEU A 595 14.45 8.79 8.58
N PHE A 596 15.55 9.30 8.01
CA PHE A 596 16.46 8.57 7.13
C PHE A 596 17.86 8.39 7.75
N ALA A 597 17.95 8.41 9.08
CA ALA A 597 19.23 8.32 9.79
C ALA A 597 19.88 6.94 9.65
N THR A 598 19.10 5.87 9.82
CA THR A 598 19.56 4.47 9.79
C THR A 598 19.86 3.98 8.37
N LEU A 599 20.58 2.86 8.23
CA LEU A 599 20.85 2.24 6.93
C LEU A 599 19.65 1.43 6.39
N ALA A 600 18.81 0.92 7.29
CA ALA A 600 17.61 0.13 6.99
C ALA A 600 16.45 0.57 7.89
N VAL A 601 15.23 0.20 7.53
CA VAL A 601 14.04 0.40 8.38
C VAL A 601 14.22 -0.33 9.72
N PRO A 602 13.79 0.22 10.88
CA PRO A 602 13.87 -0.52 12.15
C PRO A 602 13.10 -1.85 12.10
N LYS A 603 13.76 -2.96 12.47
CA LYS A 603 13.15 -4.31 12.50
C LYS A 603 13.00 -4.89 13.92
N ALA A 604 13.86 -4.47 14.85
CA ALA A 604 13.91 -5.03 16.20
C ALA A 604 12.63 -4.75 17.00
N GLU A 605 12.01 -3.59 16.78
CA GLU A 605 10.80 -3.14 17.48
C GLU A 605 9.51 -3.42 16.69
N GLU A 606 9.61 -3.99 15.48
CA GLU A 606 8.45 -4.28 14.64
C GLU A 606 7.65 -5.44 15.25
N LEU A 607 6.41 -5.18 15.66
CA LEU A 607 5.52 -6.14 16.31
C LEU A 607 4.98 -7.20 15.34
N VAL A 608 5.85 -8.10 14.86
CA VAL A 608 5.51 -9.24 13.98
C VAL A 608 6.04 -10.53 14.58
N ALA A 609 5.24 -11.60 14.52
CA ALA A 609 5.63 -12.92 15.04
C ALA A 609 6.33 -13.76 13.98
N THR A 610 7.56 -13.37 13.62
CA THR A 610 8.27 -13.97 12.50
C THR A 610 9.43 -14.89 12.96
N PRO A 611 9.30 -16.23 12.86
CA PRO A 611 10.27 -17.15 13.48
C PRO A 611 11.72 -16.95 13.04
N TYR A 612 11.97 -16.59 11.77
CA TYR A 612 13.34 -16.39 11.29
C TYR A 612 14.06 -15.21 11.97
N ARG A 613 13.32 -14.26 12.57
CA ARG A 613 13.89 -13.13 13.33
C ARG A 613 14.12 -13.44 14.81
N HIS A 614 13.33 -14.33 15.39
CA HIS A 614 13.35 -14.65 16.82
C HIS A 614 13.89 -16.06 17.14
N GLY A 615 14.40 -16.76 16.13
CA GLY A 615 14.99 -18.10 16.24
C GLY A 615 13.96 -19.23 16.29
N THR A 616 12.96 -19.13 17.18
CA THR A 616 11.89 -20.13 17.34
C THR A 616 10.50 -19.52 17.14
N LYS A 617 9.50 -20.37 16.92
CA LYS A 617 8.09 -19.94 16.85
C LYS A 617 7.63 -19.36 18.21
N ASP A 618 7.98 -20.04 19.30
CA ASP A 618 7.55 -19.65 20.65
C ASP A 618 8.15 -18.30 21.07
N ALA A 619 9.43 -18.05 20.78
CA ALA A 619 10.05 -16.75 21.06
C ALA A 619 9.45 -15.61 20.21
N ALA A 620 9.05 -15.90 18.97
CA ALA A 620 8.35 -14.93 18.14
C ALA A 620 6.94 -14.60 18.66
N GLU A 621 6.25 -15.60 19.19
CA GLU A 621 4.93 -15.46 19.82
C GLU A 621 5.00 -14.64 21.10
N GLU A 622 5.96 -14.95 21.98
CA GLU A 622 6.20 -14.22 23.24
C GLU A 622 6.55 -12.75 22.98
N PHE A 623 7.47 -12.47 22.05
CA PHE A 623 7.82 -11.11 21.65
C PHE A 623 6.60 -10.32 21.15
N PHE A 624 5.78 -10.94 20.30
CA PHE A 624 4.57 -10.32 19.78
C PHE A 624 3.56 -10.04 20.91
N LEU A 625 3.29 -11.00 21.78
CA LEU A 625 2.34 -10.86 22.89
C LEU A 625 2.77 -9.75 23.86
N ASP A 626 4.02 -9.74 24.31
CA ASP A 626 4.53 -8.75 25.26
C ASP A 626 4.48 -7.34 24.67
N GLY A 627 5.00 -7.18 23.45
CA GLY A 627 5.04 -5.90 22.76
C GLY A 627 3.63 -5.35 22.44
N MET A 628 2.71 -6.20 21.99
CA MET A 628 1.31 -5.81 21.77
C MET A 628 0.60 -5.48 23.07
N THR A 629 0.83 -6.24 24.16
CA THR A 629 0.26 -5.96 25.48
C THR A 629 0.74 -4.61 26.00
N LYS A 630 2.03 -4.30 25.84
CA LYS A 630 2.61 -3.00 26.21
C LYS A 630 1.99 -1.85 25.40
N ALA A 631 1.88 -2.00 24.08
CA ALA A 631 1.26 -1.00 23.21
C ALA A 631 -0.22 -0.77 23.59
N PHE A 632 -0.99 -1.83 23.82
CA PHE A 632 -2.40 -1.70 24.21
C PHE A 632 -2.57 -1.14 25.63
N ARG A 633 -1.69 -1.48 26.58
CA ARG A 633 -1.74 -0.89 27.92
C ARG A 633 -1.53 0.62 27.85
N ARG A 634 -0.57 1.07 27.03
CA ARG A 634 -0.36 2.50 26.76
C ARG A 634 -1.60 3.18 26.19
N LEU A 635 -2.27 2.56 25.23
CA LEU A 635 -3.52 3.07 24.67
C LEU A 635 -4.63 3.12 25.74
N SER A 636 -4.75 2.10 26.59
CA SER A 636 -5.75 2.04 27.66
C SER A 636 -5.58 3.19 28.67
N ASP A 637 -4.33 3.57 28.95
CA ASP A 637 -4.01 4.58 29.96
C ASP A 637 -4.09 6.02 29.44
N GLN A 638 -3.80 6.26 28.15
CA GLN A 638 -3.64 7.61 27.60
C GLN A 638 -4.77 8.06 26.67
N THR A 639 -5.71 7.20 26.29
CA THR A 639 -6.85 7.60 25.44
C THR A 639 -7.94 8.36 26.18
N HIS A 640 -8.77 9.08 25.42
CA HIS A 640 -9.91 9.78 25.98
C HIS A 640 -10.87 8.82 26.71
N PRO A 641 -11.23 9.06 27.99
CA PRO A 641 -11.95 8.09 28.81
C PRO A 641 -13.40 7.84 28.37
N THR A 642 -14.00 8.75 27.56
CA THR A 642 -15.41 8.65 27.16
C THR A 642 -15.64 8.00 25.80
N PHE A 643 -14.62 7.85 24.95
CA PHE A 643 -14.75 7.24 23.64
C PHE A 643 -14.28 5.78 23.68
N PRO A 644 -14.97 4.85 22.99
CA PRO A 644 -14.42 3.53 22.77
C PRO A 644 -13.22 3.63 21.83
N ILE A 645 -12.25 2.71 21.95
CA ILE A 645 -11.20 2.49 20.95
C ILE A 645 -11.69 1.48 19.93
N THR A 646 -11.27 1.64 18.67
CA THR A 646 -11.55 0.66 17.62
C THR A 646 -10.27 0.04 17.08
N ILE A 647 -10.23 -1.29 17.03
CA ILE A 647 -9.04 -2.05 16.62
C ILE A 647 -9.41 -2.96 15.46
N TYR A 648 -8.76 -2.77 14.32
CA TYR A 648 -8.93 -3.63 13.15
C TYR A 648 -8.09 -4.89 13.29
N TYR A 649 -8.70 -6.04 12.97
CA TYR A 649 -8.00 -7.32 12.95
C TYR A 649 -8.49 -8.20 11.79
N ALA A 650 -7.59 -8.95 11.14
CA ALA A 650 -7.96 -9.89 10.08
C ALA A 650 -7.50 -11.30 10.42
N PHE A 651 -8.42 -12.27 10.34
CA PHE A 651 -8.12 -13.67 10.65
C PHE A 651 -7.44 -14.38 9.46
N LYS A 652 -6.61 -15.39 9.75
CA LYS A 652 -5.95 -16.41 8.90
C LYS A 652 -6.62 -17.80 8.98
N GLN A 653 -7.56 -18.23 8.11
CA GLN A 653 -8.20 -19.57 8.25
C GLN A 653 -7.25 -20.77 8.11
N SER A 654 -5.97 -20.54 7.78
CA SER A 654 -4.98 -21.61 7.62
C SER A 654 -4.21 -21.87 8.92
N GLU A 655 -4.89 -22.34 9.97
CA GLU A 655 -4.27 -23.08 11.06
C GLU A 655 -4.89 -24.48 11.07
N ARG A 656 -4.09 -25.50 10.74
CA ARG A 656 -4.55 -26.89 10.59
C ARG A 656 -4.86 -27.51 11.94
N LYS A 657 -5.89 -28.38 11.94
CA LYS A 657 -6.28 -29.33 12.99
C LYS A 657 -5.05 -29.97 13.66
N GLY A 658 -4.71 -29.52 14.86
CA GLY A 658 -4.01 -30.33 15.83
C GLY A 658 -4.91 -31.47 16.32
N THR A 659 -4.32 -32.58 16.75
CA THR A 659 -4.98 -33.80 17.25
C THR A 659 -5.87 -33.59 18.49
N ALA A 660 -5.91 -32.38 19.06
CA ALA A 660 -6.73 -31.99 20.20
C ALA A 660 -7.88 -30.99 19.87
N GLY A 661 -8.21 -30.76 18.59
CA GLY A 661 -9.44 -30.05 18.21
C GLY A 661 -9.54 -28.55 18.54
N ILE A 662 -8.53 -27.94 19.18
CA ILE A 662 -8.47 -26.50 19.48
C ILE A 662 -7.12 -26.00 18.97
N ALA A 663 -7.14 -25.17 17.91
CA ALA A 663 -5.95 -24.47 17.42
C ALA A 663 -6.39 -23.13 16.83
N SER A 664 -6.18 -22.05 17.58
CA SER A 664 -6.33 -20.67 17.12
C SER A 664 -5.30 -19.77 17.84
N THR A 665 -4.01 -20.02 17.63
CA THR A 665 -2.93 -19.36 18.38
C THR A 665 -2.93 -17.84 18.16
N GLY A 666 -2.99 -17.35 16.92
CA GLY A 666 -2.89 -15.90 16.67
C GLY A 666 -4.05 -15.04 17.19
N TRP A 667 -5.29 -15.56 17.20
CA TRP A 667 -6.46 -14.80 17.67
C TRP A 667 -6.60 -14.82 19.20
N GLU A 668 -6.31 -15.96 19.83
CA GLU A 668 -6.30 -16.10 21.28
C GLU A 668 -5.24 -15.19 21.90
N THR A 669 -4.00 -15.27 21.41
CA THR A 669 -2.86 -14.44 21.85
C THR A 669 -3.15 -12.93 21.68
N PHE A 670 -3.78 -12.52 20.58
CA PHE A 670 -4.14 -11.11 20.38
C PHE A 670 -5.24 -10.63 21.33
N LEU A 671 -6.34 -11.40 21.49
CA LEU A 671 -7.40 -11.03 22.42
C LEU A 671 -6.91 -11.04 23.87
N GLU A 672 -6.03 -11.97 24.22
CA GLU A 672 -5.39 -12.01 25.53
C GLU A 672 -4.58 -10.74 25.80
N ALA A 673 -3.82 -10.24 24.81
CA ALA A 673 -3.12 -8.96 24.92
C ALA A 673 -4.10 -7.76 25.10
N VAL A 674 -5.22 -7.74 24.37
CA VAL A 674 -6.24 -6.68 24.51
C VAL A 674 -6.90 -6.72 25.89
N ILE A 675 -7.21 -7.90 26.42
CA ILE A 675 -7.87 -8.03 27.73
C ILE A 675 -6.87 -7.79 28.87
N GLY A 676 -5.67 -8.36 28.77
CA GLY A 676 -4.58 -8.20 29.75
C GLY A 676 -4.02 -6.78 29.84
N SER A 677 -4.23 -5.96 28.81
CA SER A 677 -3.94 -4.52 28.83
C SER A 677 -5.03 -3.67 29.50
N GLY A 678 -6.14 -4.28 29.93
CA GLY A 678 -7.19 -3.62 30.69
C GLY A 678 -8.37 -3.14 29.86
N PHE A 679 -8.57 -3.65 28.65
CA PHE A 679 -9.79 -3.39 27.88
C PHE A 679 -10.88 -4.43 28.12
N SER A 680 -12.12 -3.96 28.04
CA SER A 680 -13.32 -4.77 27.82
C SER A 680 -13.82 -4.57 26.39
N VAL A 681 -14.20 -5.65 25.71
CA VAL A 681 -14.82 -5.60 24.38
C VAL A 681 -16.29 -5.22 24.55
N THR A 682 -16.75 -4.17 23.87
CA THR A 682 -18.16 -3.71 23.93
C THR A 682 -18.93 -3.98 22.65
N GLY A 683 -18.24 -4.28 21.55
CA GLY A 683 -18.88 -4.63 20.28
C GLY A 683 -17.86 -5.15 19.27
N THR A 684 -18.37 -5.78 18.20
CA THR A 684 -17.54 -6.23 17.08
C THR A 684 -18.28 -6.17 15.76
N TRP A 685 -17.59 -5.72 14.71
CA TRP A 685 -18.19 -5.55 13.40
C TRP A 685 -17.41 -6.30 12.31
N PRO A 686 -18.04 -7.24 11.59
CA PRO A 686 -17.42 -7.87 10.43
C PRO A 686 -17.52 -6.94 9.22
N ILE A 687 -16.36 -6.51 8.72
CA ILE A 687 -16.22 -5.62 7.58
C ILE A 687 -15.47 -6.33 6.46
N ARG A 688 -16.03 -6.31 5.24
CA ARG A 688 -15.43 -6.93 4.05
C ARG A 688 -14.24 -6.13 3.50
N THR A 689 -13.08 -6.39 4.06
CA THR A 689 -11.82 -5.72 3.72
C THR A 689 -11.03 -6.39 2.58
N GLU A 690 -11.39 -7.59 2.09
CA GLU A 690 -10.62 -8.32 1.06
C GLU A 690 -11.29 -8.55 -0.34
N LEU A 691 -10.49 -8.77 -1.39
CA LEU A 691 -10.95 -9.09 -2.76
C LEU A 691 -11.22 -10.59 -2.91
N ALA A 692 -12.38 -10.97 -3.43
CA ALA A 692 -12.69 -12.38 -3.78
C ALA A 692 -11.72 -12.97 -4.85
N ASN A 693 -11.11 -12.11 -5.67
CA ASN A 693 -10.24 -12.48 -6.79
C ASN A 693 -8.72 -12.45 -6.47
N ARG A 694 -8.29 -12.61 -5.21
CA ARG A 694 -6.87 -12.80 -4.90
C ARG A 694 -6.34 -14.01 -5.68
N MET A 695 -5.18 -13.90 -6.33
CA MET A 695 -4.58 -14.97 -7.14
C MET A 695 -4.28 -16.27 -6.35
N ILE A 696 -4.38 -16.22 -5.03
CA ILE A 696 -4.23 -17.34 -4.08
C ILE A 696 -5.59 -18.04 -3.79
N SER A 697 -6.72 -17.54 -4.33
CA SER A 697 -8.05 -18.13 -4.11
C SER A 697 -8.37 -19.37 -4.95
N ARG A 698 -7.46 -19.83 -5.83
CA ARG A 698 -7.57 -21.20 -6.37
C ARG A 698 -7.06 -22.20 -5.33
N GLY A 699 -7.93 -22.56 -4.39
CA GLY A 699 -7.75 -23.71 -3.50
C GLY A 699 -7.37 -23.41 -2.05
N THR A 700 -7.29 -22.15 -1.63
CA THR A 700 -7.16 -21.81 -0.20
C THR A 700 -8.23 -20.80 0.22
N ASN A 701 -8.99 -21.13 1.28
CA ASN A 701 -9.96 -20.23 1.93
C ASN A 701 -9.19 -19.10 2.66
N ALA A 702 -8.62 -18.16 1.91
CA ALA A 702 -8.08 -16.92 2.44
C ALA A 702 -9.23 -15.92 2.66
N LEU A 703 -9.24 -15.25 3.82
CA LEU A 703 -10.38 -14.50 4.33
C LEU A 703 -10.95 -13.42 3.40
N ALA A 704 -12.28 -13.30 3.45
CA ALA A 704 -13.05 -12.26 2.78
C ALA A 704 -13.27 -10.99 3.65
N SER A 705 -13.07 -11.07 4.98
CA SER A 705 -13.54 -10.09 5.97
C SER A 705 -12.51 -9.84 7.10
N SER A 706 -12.39 -8.59 7.55
CA SER A 706 -11.76 -8.19 8.83
C SER A 706 -12.82 -8.00 9.90
N ILE A 707 -12.44 -8.05 11.17
CA ILE A 707 -13.27 -7.69 12.30
C ILE A 707 -12.75 -6.37 12.89
N VAL A 708 -13.65 -5.45 13.19
CA VAL A 708 -13.36 -4.28 14.03
C VAL A 708 -13.81 -4.60 15.44
N LEU A 709 -12.88 -4.64 16.38
CA LEU A 709 -13.16 -4.71 17.81
C LEU A 709 -13.45 -3.32 18.33
N VAL A 710 -14.49 -3.19 19.15
CA VAL A 710 -14.84 -1.98 19.87
C VAL A 710 -14.53 -2.22 21.33
N CYS A 711 -13.65 -1.42 21.90
CA CYS A 711 -13.08 -1.66 23.23
C CYS A 711 -13.26 -0.42 24.11
N ARG A 712 -13.58 -0.62 25.39
CA ARG A 712 -13.52 0.40 26.43
C ARG A 712 -12.54 -0.02 27.51
N ARG A 713 -11.95 0.94 28.22
CA ARG A 713 -11.20 0.63 29.43
C ARG A 713 -12.11 -0.08 30.41
N ARG A 714 -11.68 -1.24 30.90
CA ARG A 714 -12.42 -2.02 31.89
C ARG A 714 -12.49 -1.21 33.17
N ARG A 715 -13.68 -1.12 33.77
CA ARG A 715 -13.87 -0.38 35.02
C ARG A 715 -13.15 -1.10 36.16
N ALA A 716 -12.59 -0.34 37.10
CA ALA A 716 -11.93 -0.89 38.27
C ALA A 716 -12.90 -1.65 39.21
N ASP A 717 -14.20 -1.34 39.12
CA ASP A 717 -15.29 -1.97 39.87
C ASP A 717 -16.04 -3.04 39.06
N ALA A 718 -15.43 -3.60 38.00
CA ALA A 718 -16.04 -4.66 37.21
C ALA A 718 -16.39 -5.88 38.11
N PRO A 719 -17.62 -6.41 38.02
CA PRO A 719 -18.09 -7.45 38.93
C PRO A 719 -17.45 -8.80 38.61
N LEU A 720 -16.93 -9.50 39.61
CA LEU A 720 -16.49 -10.88 39.45
C LEU A 720 -17.69 -11.79 39.18
N ALA A 721 -17.54 -12.74 38.25
CA ALA A 721 -18.52 -13.80 38.01
C ALA A 721 -17.89 -15.19 38.14
N THR A 722 -18.66 -16.11 38.68
CA THR A 722 -18.35 -17.54 38.62
C THR A 722 -18.50 -18.05 37.18
N ARG A 723 -17.82 -19.17 36.87
CA ARG A 723 -17.99 -19.85 35.56
C ARG A 723 -19.46 -20.16 35.25
N ARG A 724 -20.28 -20.46 36.26
CA ARG A 724 -21.71 -20.75 36.09
C ARG A 724 -22.49 -19.51 35.68
N GLU A 725 -22.26 -18.38 36.33
CA GLU A 725 -22.92 -17.10 36.00
C GLU A 725 -22.55 -16.64 34.58
N PHE A 726 -21.26 -16.73 34.23
CA PHE A 726 -20.80 -16.46 32.87
C PHE A 726 -21.50 -17.34 31.83
N LEU A 727 -21.54 -18.67 32.03
CA LEU A 727 -22.17 -19.60 31.09
C LEU A 727 -23.69 -19.36 30.97
N THR A 728 -24.35 -19.02 32.07
CA THR A 728 -25.78 -18.64 32.04
C THR A 728 -25.99 -17.43 31.16
N ALA A 729 -25.19 -16.38 31.37
CA ALA A 729 -25.37 -15.14 30.65
C ALA A 729 -24.98 -15.24 29.17
N LEU A 730 -23.93 -16.03 28.87
CA LEU A 730 -23.56 -16.39 27.51
C LEU A 730 -24.71 -17.08 26.77
N ARG A 731 -25.39 -18.03 27.42
CA ARG A 731 -26.53 -18.76 26.82
C ARG A 731 -27.77 -17.89 26.61
N SER A 732 -28.01 -16.90 27.47
CA SER A 732 -29.17 -16.01 27.33
C SER A 732 -28.95 -14.91 26.30
N GLU A 733 -27.75 -14.33 26.23
CA GLU A 733 -27.50 -13.10 25.44
C GLU A 733 -26.92 -13.39 24.05
N LEU A 734 -26.07 -14.41 23.91
CA LEU A 734 -25.41 -14.72 22.63
C LEU A 734 -26.41 -15.05 21.50
N PRO A 735 -27.47 -15.85 21.69
CA PRO A 735 -28.42 -16.15 20.62
C PRO A 735 -29.07 -14.89 20.01
N GLN A 736 -29.40 -13.90 20.85
CA GLN A 736 -30.00 -12.65 20.39
C GLN A 736 -29.00 -11.82 19.59
N ALA A 737 -27.75 -11.72 20.04
CA ALA A 737 -26.67 -11.06 19.31
C ALA A 737 -26.39 -11.73 17.95
N LEU A 738 -26.44 -13.07 17.90
CA LEU A 738 -26.27 -13.84 16.67
C LEU A 738 -27.41 -13.61 15.68
N HIS A 739 -28.66 -13.50 16.14
CA HIS A 739 -29.81 -13.21 15.28
C HIS A 739 -29.68 -11.84 14.62
N LEU A 740 -29.19 -10.83 15.35
CA LEU A 740 -28.91 -9.49 14.81
C LEU A 740 -27.80 -9.53 13.74
N LEU A 741 -26.73 -10.30 13.99
CA LEU A 741 -25.67 -10.52 13.01
C LEU A 741 -26.20 -11.25 11.74
N GLN A 742 -27.07 -12.25 11.90
CA GLN A 742 -27.68 -12.96 10.77
C GLN A 742 -28.58 -12.06 9.92
N SER A 743 -29.30 -11.11 10.53
CA SER A 743 -30.09 -10.12 9.77
C SER A 743 -29.24 -9.17 8.92
N GLY A 744 -27.95 -9.00 9.21
CA GLY A 744 -27.00 -8.19 8.43
C GLY A 744 -26.39 -8.90 7.21
N ASN A 745 -27.01 -9.98 6.72
CA ASN A 745 -26.62 -10.73 5.51
C ASN A 745 -25.14 -11.19 5.50
N ILE A 746 -24.64 -11.58 6.67
CA ILE A 746 -23.27 -12.07 6.88
C ILE A 746 -23.14 -13.50 6.33
N ALA A 747 -22.05 -13.79 5.61
CA ALA A 747 -21.82 -15.15 5.10
C ALA A 747 -21.67 -16.16 6.26
N PRO A 748 -22.14 -17.41 6.15
CA PRO A 748 -22.08 -18.39 7.25
C PRO A 748 -20.69 -18.60 7.86
N VAL A 749 -19.63 -18.51 7.05
CA VAL A 749 -18.23 -18.60 7.50
C VAL A 749 -17.78 -17.38 8.32
N ASP A 750 -18.31 -16.20 8.00
CA ASP A 750 -18.05 -14.95 8.71
C ASP A 750 -18.91 -14.87 9.98
N LEU A 751 -20.04 -15.58 10.05
CA LEU A 751 -20.93 -15.60 11.23
C LEU A 751 -20.25 -16.25 12.43
N ALA A 752 -19.55 -17.38 12.23
CA ALA A 752 -18.80 -18.03 13.31
C ALA A 752 -17.69 -17.12 13.89
N GLN A 753 -17.12 -16.24 13.06
CA GLN A 753 -16.11 -15.27 13.48
C GLN A 753 -16.74 -14.05 14.14
N ALA A 754 -17.82 -13.53 13.56
CA ALA A 754 -18.59 -12.42 14.12
C ALA A 754 -19.21 -12.79 15.47
N ALA A 755 -19.51 -14.06 15.72
CA ALA A 755 -19.99 -14.60 16.99
C ALA A 755 -19.01 -14.48 18.15
N ILE A 756 -17.70 -14.47 17.87
CA ILE A 756 -16.65 -14.38 18.90
C ILE A 756 -16.81 -13.07 19.66
N GLY A 757 -17.07 -11.98 18.95
CA GLY A 757 -17.15 -10.66 19.56
C GLY A 757 -18.25 -10.49 20.61
N PRO A 758 -19.52 -10.80 20.32
CA PRO A 758 -20.58 -10.82 21.34
C PRO A 758 -20.27 -11.75 22.51
N GLY A 759 -19.66 -12.91 22.24
CA GLY A 759 -19.19 -13.81 23.31
C GLY A 759 -18.11 -13.16 24.20
N MET A 760 -17.15 -12.48 23.58
CA MET A 760 -16.09 -11.75 24.30
C MET A 760 -16.62 -10.52 25.04
N ALA A 761 -17.65 -9.86 24.53
CA ALA A 761 -18.29 -8.76 25.25
C ALA A 761 -18.95 -9.23 26.56
N ILE A 762 -19.55 -10.41 26.54
CA ILE A 762 -20.09 -11.07 27.74
C ILE A 762 -18.98 -11.53 28.67
N TYR A 763 -17.86 -12.02 28.14
CA TYR A 763 -16.73 -12.48 28.95
C TYR A 763 -15.99 -11.33 29.64
N THR A 764 -15.71 -10.25 28.93
CA THR A 764 -14.83 -9.16 29.38
C THR A 764 -15.51 -8.10 30.25
N ARG A 765 -16.82 -8.23 30.50
CA ARG A 765 -17.54 -7.36 31.44
C ARG A 765 -17.32 -7.69 32.91
N TYR A 766 -16.75 -8.87 33.17
CA TYR A 766 -16.47 -9.40 34.50
C TYR A 766 -15.00 -9.18 34.91
#